data_AF-A0A3A9W563-F1
#
_entry.id   AF-A0A3A9W563-F1
#
_cell.length_a   1.000
_cell.length_b   1.000
_cell.length_c   1.000
_cell.angle_alpha   90.00
_cell.angle_beta   90.00
_cell.angle_gamma   90.00
#
_symmetry.space_group_name_H-M   'P 1'
#
loop_
_entity.id
_entity.type
_entity.pdbx_description
1 polymer ?
#
loop_
_entity_poly.entity_id
_entity_poly.type
_entity_poly.pdbx_seq_one_letter_code
_entity_poly.pdbx_strand_id
1 'polypeptide(L)'
;MVLGICYTLTFGQELPQLSPPTPEVAALGKYDDIPMSLSTGTPTISIPLTSIADGALSASVSVSYHASGIKVSEMASRVGLGWALQAGGIISRQVRGIADDHQEGFINTSNTMDYFRSLPFDSEERRQLFQNALDDIQDFESDMYHINVAGLSGKFFFDQNGDIVVHQKSDLKIVALRDGHLISGWEITTPMGIRYTFGVVPGTTQKVHEDKETRFESSAANFPTGYKSHTSGWYLTQISDYKGNQINFGYTAGTAQIKYLNVTGQSKNLFGFGNCGLGGGATDPISMSEDIYKPTYLSSITTRQGQILFEYNHNRTDVKNDKALTGVQLIDSNDTIIDSYVLDQGYFIATGFTRFSDKGDVDQRTHRLYLKSITQQKGTASNKVHRFSYNQTHELPERFSFSQDFWGYYNGADNDVLYPSIVYRPVASPIEVDGADRTISEAHAKALLLEKITYPTGGSTHFIFEPNTVYGNRDFFVGMKTVSTPITEASLEMRDNLGSPNKVTSSFTLSESKTVAVKVYAQRSCNMNAADCPKIKMYKSNGELVNAIFKTETNTDILLDLAADTYTIEMSYEIPSDNYITISLNTRELGTISEGELKAAYTGGLRVKELQFRDQDNSLLTTKRYEYHEFGNTTQSSGRSLNPPMFISRNVPVSVGCSQTILSSNAMFPLNGQSGSHVNYTNVTEYTEGIENGKTEYTYSYASDGAISASNVFDGQGNLIVPAADYSHRRGQLLQQKVYRYEKASGNFSVVEDTKNSYTTYGDRRTKNIMMGKIGALNEGDSYDNISERYLMTGTSKTNYYPSGTVKTTTSYDYDPGEYVGRTLPLTTTTTDSNGEVIETKTYYPDDVISIRVLGELLTTEEFAAISPLKSNGSQPRIGTAIQQETRINNVLVTKQRTNYKDWSGLILPQIVQAAKWNDVLEDRIEYLNYDSKGNPLEVKQTNGSHSIYIWGYNELYPIAKIDHATYIGMPAAVTTLINQLKTASNSDTTAATEATLRDLMNQLRDHAYFKDSQLTSFTYDPLVGVTSVTDPRGYTMYYAYDTFNRLEYVKDDEGKLISENKYGYKN
;
A
#
# COMPACT_ATOMS: atom_id res chain seq x y z
N MET A 1 14.50 -47.67 3.75
CA MET A 1 13.62 -47.15 4.82
C MET A 1 13.25 -45.74 4.38
N VAL A 2 11.99 -45.59 3.97
CA VAL A 2 11.47 -44.51 3.11
C VAL A 2 10.99 -43.36 4.00
N LEU A 3 11.51 -42.15 3.81
CA LEU A 3 11.01 -40.92 4.44
C LEU A 3 10.71 -39.93 3.32
N GLY A 4 9.41 -39.69 3.13
CA GLY A 4 8.84 -38.86 2.08
C GLY A 4 9.13 -37.38 2.30
N ILE A 5 9.66 -36.76 1.26
CA ILE A 5 9.72 -35.32 1.09
C ILE A 5 8.44 -34.94 0.36
N CYS A 6 7.69 -33.99 0.91
CA CYS A 6 6.44 -33.49 0.35
C CYS A 6 6.69 -32.90 -1.04
N TYR A 7 6.29 -33.63 -2.07
CA TYR A 7 6.17 -33.08 -3.41
C TYR A 7 4.89 -32.26 -3.48
N THR A 8 4.98 -30.98 -3.86
CA THR A 8 3.86 -30.26 -4.47
C THR A 8 3.67 -30.81 -5.89
N LEU A 9 3.16 -32.04 -5.99
CA LEU A 9 2.63 -32.59 -7.23
C LEU A 9 1.28 -31.90 -7.50
N THR A 10 1.10 -31.49 -8.75
CA THR A 10 -0.18 -31.22 -9.43
C THR A 10 -1.43 -31.41 -8.57
N PHE A 11 -2.24 -30.36 -8.39
CA PHE A 11 -3.63 -30.51 -7.96
C PHE A 11 -4.37 -31.34 -9.01
N GLY A 12 -4.36 -32.67 -8.85
CA GLY A 12 -5.42 -33.49 -9.41
C GLY A 12 -6.73 -32.93 -8.84
N GLN A 13 -7.69 -32.63 -9.70
CA GLN A 13 -9.00 -32.20 -9.21
C GLN A 13 -9.64 -33.40 -8.51
N GLU A 14 -9.48 -33.46 -7.19
CA GLU A 14 -10.12 -34.48 -6.38
C GLU A 14 -11.64 -34.29 -6.44
N LEU A 15 -12.41 -35.37 -6.25
CA LEU A 15 -13.84 -35.26 -6.01
C LEU A 15 -14.09 -34.22 -4.91
N PRO A 16 -15.23 -33.50 -4.93
CA PRO A 16 -15.53 -32.52 -3.89
C PRO A 16 -15.30 -33.14 -2.50
N GLN A 17 -14.24 -32.72 -1.81
CA GLN A 17 -14.03 -33.14 -0.44
C GLN A 17 -15.09 -32.43 0.40
N LEU A 18 -16.04 -33.21 0.93
CA LEU A 18 -17.16 -32.70 1.73
C LEU A 18 -16.80 -32.51 3.20
N SER A 19 -15.50 -32.41 3.53
CA SER A 19 -15.11 -31.95 4.86
C SER A 19 -15.11 -30.43 4.82
N PRO A 20 -16.10 -29.74 5.42
CA PRO A 20 -15.99 -28.31 5.56
C PRO A 20 -14.75 -28.02 6.39
N PRO A 21 -13.96 -27.01 6.01
CA PRO A 21 -12.90 -26.54 6.87
C PRO A 21 -13.53 -26.09 8.18
N THR A 22 -13.15 -26.70 9.30
CA THR A 22 -13.52 -26.20 10.62
C THR A 22 -12.94 -24.79 10.76
N PRO A 23 -13.74 -23.75 11.06
CA PRO A 23 -13.29 -22.37 11.21
C PRO A 23 -12.08 -22.21 12.15
N GLU A 24 -11.84 -23.17 13.04
CA GLU A 24 -10.85 -23.08 14.13
C GLU A 24 -9.40 -23.43 13.78
N VAL A 25 -9.11 -24.19 12.72
CA VAL A 25 -7.72 -24.61 12.44
C VAL A 25 -6.82 -23.42 12.05
N ALA A 26 -7.42 -22.28 11.70
CA ALA A 26 -6.70 -21.03 11.44
C ALA A 26 -6.52 -20.13 12.68
N ALA A 27 -7.15 -20.40 13.83
CA ALA A 27 -7.22 -19.46 14.95
C ALA A 27 -6.34 -19.84 16.16
N LEU A 28 -5.91 -21.10 16.27
CA LEU A 28 -5.31 -21.63 17.51
C LEU A 28 -3.78 -21.51 17.62
N GLY A 29 -3.15 -20.74 16.73
CA GLY A 29 -1.70 -20.43 16.79
C GLY A 29 -1.33 -19.01 16.37
N LYS A 30 -2.28 -18.08 16.26
CA LYS A 30 -2.07 -16.77 15.62
C LYS A 30 -1.81 -15.59 16.57
N TYR A 31 -1.64 -15.81 17.86
CA TYR A 31 -1.28 -14.72 18.77
C TYR A 31 0.24 -14.50 18.88
N ASP A 32 1.05 -15.46 18.42
CA ASP A 32 2.52 -15.41 18.49
C ASP A 32 3.20 -14.86 17.20
N ASP A 33 2.42 -14.50 16.18
CA ASP A 33 2.97 -13.97 14.93
C ASP A 33 2.14 -12.80 14.39
N ILE A 34 2.57 -11.57 14.71
CA ILE A 34 2.06 -10.35 14.09
C ILE A 34 2.86 -10.16 12.78
N PRO A 35 2.23 -10.29 11.60
CA PRO A 35 2.94 -10.17 10.34
C PRO A 35 3.54 -8.78 10.18
N MET A 36 4.78 -8.70 9.69
CA MET A 36 5.49 -7.44 9.46
C MET A 36 5.64 -7.16 7.97
N SER A 37 5.35 -5.93 7.55
CA SER A 37 5.88 -5.41 6.29
C SER A 37 7.33 -5.00 6.55
N LEU A 38 8.25 -5.98 6.47
CA LEU A 38 9.66 -5.78 6.87
C LEU A 38 10.35 -4.68 6.07
N SER A 39 10.06 -4.56 4.76
CA SER A 39 10.64 -3.51 3.91
C SER A 39 10.23 -2.09 4.29
N THR A 40 9.16 -1.90 5.07
CA THR A 40 8.74 -0.60 5.63
C THR A 40 8.89 -0.53 7.14
N GLY A 41 9.15 -1.66 7.80
CA GLY A 41 9.23 -1.77 9.25
C GLY A 41 7.91 -1.58 9.99
N THR A 42 6.77 -1.74 9.29
CA THR A 42 5.44 -1.54 9.87
C THR A 42 4.74 -2.87 10.18
N PRO A 43 4.17 -3.04 11.40
CA PRO A 43 3.43 -4.24 11.79
C PRO A 43 2.02 -4.23 11.22
N THR A 44 1.54 -5.40 10.82
CA THR A 44 0.15 -5.61 10.37
C THR A 44 -0.70 -6.02 11.57
N ILE A 45 -1.18 -5.03 12.33
CA ILE A 45 -2.02 -5.26 13.50
C ILE A 45 -3.48 -5.33 13.05
N SER A 46 -4.12 -6.49 13.23
CA SER A 46 -5.54 -6.69 12.88
C SER A 46 -6.24 -7.55 13.94
N ILE A 47 -7.43 -7.11 14.35
CA ILE A 47 -8.33 -7.86 15.24
C ILE A 47 -9.51 -8.36 14.39
N PRO A 48 -9.55 -9.65 14.03
CA PRO A 48 -10.70 -10.22 13.34
C PRO A 48 -11.93 -10.20 14.25
N LEU A 49 -13.08 -9.80 13.69
CA LEU A 49 -14.36 -9.77 14.40
C LEU A 49 -15.22 -10.94 13.93
N THR A 50 -15.68 -10.94 12.68
CA THR A 50 -16.57 -11.98 12.17
C THR A 50 -16.47 -12.11 10.66
N SER A 51 -17.11 -13.11 10.06
CA SER A 51 -17.17 -13.31 8.61
C SER A 51 -18.47 -13.98 8.19
N ILE A 52 -18.90 -13.74 6.96
CA ILE A 52 -20.06 -14.39 6.34
C ILE A 52 -19.70 -14.85 4.93
N ALA A 53 -20.31 -15.96 4.48
CA ALA A 53 -20.05 -16.56 3.18
C ALA A 53 -21.34 -16.83 2.40
N ASP A 54 -21.19 -16.94 1.07
CA ASP A 54 -22.22 -17.50 0.18
C ASP A 54 -21.52 -18.29 -0.94
N GLY A 55 -21.65 -19.61 -0.92
CA GLY A 55 -20.86 -20.51 -1.76
C GLY A 55 -19.36 -20.34 -1.55
N ALA A 56 -18.62 -20.03 -2.62
CA ALA A 56 -17.18 -19.77 -2.57
C ALA A 56 -16.85 -18.30 -2.23
N LEU A 57 -17.86 -17.42 -2.16
CA LEU A 57 -17.68 -16.02 -1.80
C LEU A 57 -17.57 -15.88 -0.28
N SER A 58 -16.72 -14.99 0.19
CA SER A 58 -16.59 -14.65 1.60
C SER A 58 -16.39 -13.16 1.81
N ALA A 59 -16.92 -12.66 2.94
CA ALA A 59 -16.71 -11.31 3.41
C ALA A 59 -16.32 -11.38 4.89
N SER A 60 -15.09 -10.94 5.19
CA SER A 60 -14.57 -10.88 6.56
C SER A 60 -14.60 -9.45 7.08
N VAL A 61 -14.84 -9.31 8.38
CA VAL A 61 -14.88 -8.04 9.11
C VAL A 61 -13.79 -8.07 10.18
N SER A 62 -12.90 -7.08 10.12
CA SER A 62 -11.84 -6.89 11.11
C SER A 62 -11.59 -5.40 11.34
N VAL A 63 -10.88 -5.06 12.40
CA VAL A 63 -10.35 -3.70 12.62
C VAL A 63 -8.84 -3.77 12.66
N SER A 64 -8.18 -2.91 11.88
CA SER A 64 -6.72 -2.87 11.76
C SER A 64 -6.13 -1.56 12.25
N TYR A 65 -4.90 -1.60 12.75
CA TYR A 65 -4.16 -0.43 13.22
C TYR A 65 -2.92 -0.17 12.37
N HIS A 66 -2.72 1.08 11.97
CA HIS A 66 -1.55 1.52 11.20
C HIS A 66 -0.50 2.14 12.14
N ALA A 67 0.65 1.49 12.29
CA ALA A 67 1.62 1.83 13.33
C ALA A 67 2.86 2.62 12.84
N SER A 68 2.73 3.47 11.81
CA SER A 68 3.84 4.28 11.29
C SER A 68 4.10 5.58 12.08
N GLY A 69 3.37 5.83 13.17
CA GLY A 69 3.30 7.13 13.85
C GLY A 69 1.97 7.84 13.56
N ILE A 70 1.61 8.79 14.43
CA ILE A 70 0.41 9.63 14.29
C ILE A 70 0.83 11.03 13.87
N LYS A 71 0.25 11.56 12.79
CA LYS A 71 0.53 12.94 12.34
C LYS A 71 -0.27 13.95 13.18
N VAL A 72 0.26 15.18 13.30
CA VAL A 72 -0.42 16.26 14.04
C VAL A 72 -1.80 16.56 13.46
N SER A 73 -1.91 16.67 12.14
CA SER A 73 -3.16 16.93 11.44
C SER A 73 -4.08 15.72 11.31
N GLU A 74 -3.65 14.52 11.73
CA GLU A 74 -4.40 13.28 11.56
C GLU A 74 -5.74 13.30 12.32
N MET A 75 -6.78 12.81 11.65
CA MET A 75 -8.11 12.64 12.21
C MET A 75 -8.39 11.16 12.44
N ALA A 76 -9.03 10.86 13.56
CA ALA A 76 -9.46 9.50 13.86
C ALA A 76 -10.49 8.98 12.84
N SER A 77 -10.48 7.68 12.56
CA SER A 77 -11.60 7.04 11.88
C SER A 77 -12.80 6.89 12.83
N ARG A 78 -13.90 6.32 12.34
CA ARG A 78 -15.05 5.95 13.17
C ARG A 78 -14.75 4.85 14.20
N VAL A 79 -13.62 4.15 14.06
CA VAL A 79 -13.14 3.16 15.03
C VAL A 79 -12.26 3.82 16.08
N GLY A 80 -11.35 4.70 15.65
CA GLY A 80 -10.40 5.43 16.49
C GLY A 80 -9.15 5.87 15.72
N LEU A 81 -8.30 6.67 16.37
CA LEU A 81 -7.04 7.18 15.83
C LEU A 81 -6.09 6.03 15.48
N GLY A 82 -5.54 6.05 14.26
CA GLY A 82 -4.73 4.98 13.69
C GLY A 82 -5.47 3.67 13.39
N TRP A 83 -6.73 3.51 13.83
CA TRP A 83 -7.55 2.32 13.57
C TRP A 83 -8.42 2.51 12.32
N ALA A 84 -8.69 1.45 11.58
CA ALA A 84 -9.62 1.45 10.45
C ALA A 84 -10.47 0.17 10.44
N LEU A 85 -11.74 0.31 10.06
CA LEU A 85 -12.62 -0.83 9.79
C LEU A 85 -12.22 -1.45 8.44
N GLN A 86 -11.90 -2.74 8.47
CA GLN A 86 -11.72 -3.56 7.28
C GLN A 86 -13.01 -4.37 7.07
N ALA A 87 -13.98 -3.74 6.42
CA ALA A 87 -15.23 -4.35 6.00
C ALA A 87 -15.73 -3.68 4.71
N GLY A 88 -16.19 -4.50 3.77
CA GLY A 88 -16.60 -4.02 2.46
C GLY A 88 -15.42 -3.67 1.56
N GLY A 89 -15.57 -2.59 0.80
CA GLY A 89 -14.55 -2.11 -0.12
C GLY A 89 -14.93 -0.75 -0.69
N ILE A 90 -13.96 -0.06 -1.26
CA ILE A 90 -14.16 1.24 -1.89
C ILE A 90 -13.23 1.37 -3.09
N ILE A 91 -13.75 2.01 -4.14
CA ILE A 91 -12.91 2.66 -5.13
C ILE A 91 -12.90 4.13 -4.79
N SER A 92 -11.74 4.67 -4.44
CA SER A 92 -11.57 6.10 -4.14
C SER A 92 -10.84 6.81 -5.26
N ARG A 93 -11.09 8.10 -5.40
CA ARG A 93 -10.51 8.96 -6.43
C ARG A 93 -9.76 10.11 -5.79
N GLN A 94 -8.58 10.39 -6.30
CA GLN A 94 -7.86 11.63 -6.08
C GLN A 94 -7.95 12.47 -7.36
N VAL A 95 -8.63 13.62 -7.27
CA VAL A 95 -8.83 14.53 -8.40
C VAL A 95 -7.57 15.36 -8.65
N ARG A 96 -7.19 15.52 -9.92
CA ARG A 96 -6.11 16.40 -10.40
C ARG A 96 -6.68 17.41 -11.39
N GLY A 97 -7.07 18.58 -10.90
CA GLY A 97 -7.75 19.59 -11.72
C GLY A 97 -9.26 19.38 -11.70
N ILE A 98 -9.85 18.96 -12.80
CA ILE A 98 -11.27 18.64 -12.91
C ILE A 98 -11.45 17.13 -12.70
N ALA A 99 -12.61 16.72 -12.26
CA ALA A 99 -12.98 15.32 -12.32
C ALA A 99 -12.94 14.82 -13.80
N ASP A 100 -12.11 13.83 -14.15
CA ASP A 100 -12.13 13.08 -15.42
C ASP A 100 -13.53 12.97 -16.07
N ASP A 101 -14.52 12.48 -15.32
CA ASP A 101 -15.91 12.22 -15.74
C ASP A 101 -16.80 13.48 -15.85
N HIS A 102 -16.24 14.67 -15.62
CA HIS A 102 -16.88 15.94 -15.95
C HIS A 102 -16.89 16.16 -17.47
N GLN A 103 -17.80 17.01 -17.97
CA GLN A 103 -17.91 17.30 -19.41
C GLN A 103 -16.58 17.81 -20.02
N GLU A 104 -15.89 18.69 -19.31
CA GLU A 104 -14.57 19.22 -19.68
C GLU A 104 -13.40 18.47 -19.00
N GLY A 105 -13.69 17.34 -18.36
CA GLY A 105 -12.70 16.48 -17.72
C GLY A 105 -11.88 15.69 -18.74
N PHE A 106 -10.77 15.13 -18.27
CA PHE A 106 -9.72 14.51 -19.09
C PHE A 106 -10.20 13.50 -20.15
N ILE A 107 -11.23 12.71 -19.84
CA ILE A 107 -11.77 11.64 -20.71
C ILE A 107 -12.95 12.08 -21.58
N ASN A 108 -13.50 13.28 -21.38
CA ASN A 108 -14.69 13.76 -22.10
C ASN A 108 -14.43 15.00 -22.94
N THR A 109 -13.37 15.76 -22.66
CA THR A 109 -13.02 16.96 -23.41
C THR A 109 -12.76 16.68 -24.89
N SER A 110 -13.23 17.58 -25.76
CA SER A 110 -12.87 17.59 -27.18
C SER A 110 -11.49 18.21 -27.44
N ASN A 111 -11.00 19.04 -26.52
CA ASN A 111 -9.69 19.67 -26.59
C ASN A 111 -8.64 18.72 -26.02
N THR A 112 -8.31 17.68 -26.78
CA THR A 112 -7.35 16.66 -26.35
C THR A 112 -5.94 17.23 -26.20
N MET A 113 -5.07 16.46 -25.54
CA MET A 113 -3.66 16.77 -25.38
C MET A 113 -2.96 16.90 -26.72
N ASP A 114 -3.27 15.95 -27.62
CA ASP A 114 -2.71 15.91 -28.96
C ASP A 114 -3.21 17.10 -29.78
N TYR A 115 -4.47 17.49 -29.59
CA TYR A 115 -4.99 18.72 -30.19
C TYR A 115 -4.26 19.95 -29.66
N PHE A 116 -4.15 20.13 -28.34
CA PHE A 116 -3.41 21.24 -27.73
C PHE A 116 -1.96 21.33 -28.23
N ARG A 117 -1.27 20.18 -28.35
CA ARG A 117 0.10 20.09 -28.88
C ARG A 117 0.21 20.34 -30.37
N SER A 118 -0.86 20.08 -31.14
CA SER A 118 -0.90 20.34 -32.58
C SER A 118 -1.03 21.83 -32.92
N LEU A 119 -1.51 22.65 -31.99
CA LEU A 119 -1.68 24.08 -32.18
C LEU A 119 -0.33 24.83 -32.15
N PRO A 120 -0.13 25.85 -33.02
CA PRO A 120 1.06 26.71 -32.97
C PRO A 120 1.24 27.34 -31.58
N PHE A 121 2.49 27.45 -31.13
CA PHE A 121 2.82 27.96 -29.78
C PHE A 121 2.31 29.39 -29.53
N ASP A 122 2.21 30.20 -30.58
CA ASP A 122 1.79 31.60 -30.58
C ASP A 122 0.32 31.81 -30.96
N SER A 123 -0.45 30.73 -31.15
CA SER A 123 -1.86 30.86 -31.53
C SER A 123 -2.74 31.35 -30.38
N GLU A 124 -3.72 32.18 -30.72
CA GLU A 124 -4.74 32.65 -29.75
C GLU A 124 -5.47 31.49 -29.09
N GLU A 125 -5.83 30.48 -29.90
CA GLU A 125 -6.55 29.30 -29.45
C GLU A 125 -5.76 28.51 -28.41
N ARG A 126 -4.46 28.28 -28.65
CA ARG A 126 -3.61 27.58 -27.68
C ARG A 126 -3.47 28.37 -26.37
N ARG A 127 -3.33 29.69 -26.48
CA ARG A 127 -3.28 30.57 -25.29
C ARG A 127 -4.60 30.53 -24.52
N GLN A 128 -5.74 30.48 -25.21
CA GLN A 128 -7.04 30.37 -24.57
C GLN A 128 -7.23 29.02 -23.88
N LEU A 129 -6.86 27.90 -24.52
CA LEU A 129 -6.93 26.57 -23.89
C LEU A 129 -6.02 26.49 -22.66
N PHE A 130 -4.83 27.09 -22.74
CA PHE A 130 -3.94 27.19 -21.60
C PHE A 130 -4.59 27.97 -20.44
N GLN A 131 -5.21 29.11 -20.74
CA GLN A 131 -5.89 29.92 -19.72
C GLN A 131 -7.10 29.18 -19.14
N ASN A 132 -7.86 28.45 -19.97
CA ASN A 132 -8.97 27.62 -19.51
C ASN A 132 -8.51 26.52 -18.54
N ALA A 133 -7.32 25.93 -18.76
CA ALA A 133 -6.78 24.96 -17.81
C ALA A 133 -6.41 25.60 -16.47
N LEU A 134 -5.81 26.80 -16.49
CA LEU A 134 -5.49 27.56 -15.27
C LEU A 134 -6.74 28.00 -14.49
N ASP A 135 -7.81 28.34 -15.20
CA ASP A 135 -9.10 28.74 -14.63
C ASP A 135 -9.99 27.53 -14.35
N ASP A 136 -9.43 26.32 -14.47
CA ASP A 136 -10.08 25.11 -14.00
C ASP A 136 -11.37 24.79 -14.81
N ILE A 137 -11.39 25.24 -16.08
CA ILE A 137 -12.45 25.06 -17.09
C ILE A 137 -12.13 23.88 -18.01
N GLN A 138 -10.85 23.59 -18.24
CA GLN A 138 -10.37 22.52 -19.12
C GLN A 138 -9.38 21.63 -18.38
N ASP A 139 -9.47 20.31 -18.56
CA ASP A 139 -8.51 19.38 -17.96
C ASP A 139 -7.57 18.71 -18.96
N PHE A 140 -6.32 18.55 -18.55
CA PHE A 140 -5.25 17.83 -19.27
C PHE A 140 -4.52 16.82 -18.36
N GLU A 141 -5.04 16.56 -17.16
CA GLU A 141 -4.47 15.60 -16.21
C GLU A 141 -5.48 14.50 -15.89
N SER A 142 -5.04 13.25 -15.92
CA SER A 142 -5.89 12.13 -15.51
C SER A 142 -5.92 12.00 -13.99
N ASP A 143 -7.13 11.76 -13.46
CA ASP A 143 -7.29 11.41 -12.05
C ASP A 143 -6.70 10.05 -11.69
N MET A 144 -6.44 9.89 -10.39
CA MET A 144 -5.88 8.67 -9.84
C MET A 144 -6.95 7.94 -9.01
N TYR A 145 -7.21 6.69 -9.36
CA TYR A 145 -8.17 5.83 -8.68
C TYR A 145 -7.44 4.75 -7.87
N HIS A 146 -7.97 4.45 -6.69
CA HIS A 146 -7.46 3.41 -5.80
C HIS A 146 -8.53 2.37 -5.53
N ILE A 147 -8.17 1.09 -5.67
CA ILE A 147 -9.01 -0.05 -5.32
C ILE A 147 -8.58 -0.55 -3.95
N ASN A 148 -9.53 -0.78 -3.06
CA ASN A 148 -9.32 -1.57 -1.85
C ASN A 148 -10.58 -2.41 -1.58
N VAL A 149 -10.52 -3.71 -1.85
CA VAL A 149 -11.63 -4.65 -1.64
C VAL A 149 -11.14 -6.08 -1.47
N ALA A 150 -11.57 -6.80 -0.42
CA ALA A 150 -11.34 -8.25 -0.27
C ALA A 150 -9.88 -8.72 -0.57
N GLY A 151 -8.88 -7.95 -0.13
CA GLY A 151 -7.46 -8.22 -0.39
C GLY A 151 -6.93 -7.75 -1.75
N LEU A 152 -7.79 -7.32 -2.67
CA LEU A 152 -7.41 -6.59 -3.89
C LEU A 152 -7.09 -5.13 -3.53
N SER A 153 -5.87 -4.72 -3.79
CA SER A 153 -5.44 -3.33 -3.71
C SER A 153 -4.71 -2.93 -4.99
N GLY A 154 -4.93 -1.72 -5.47
CA GLY A 154 -4.22 -1.23 -6.65
C GLY A 154 -4.55 0.20 -7.00
N LYS A 155 -3.74 0.77 -7.90
CA LYS A 155 -3.94 2.10 -8.47
C LYS A 155 -4.22 1.96 -9.96
N PHE A 156 -5.15 2.75 -10.49
CA PHE A 156 -5.39 2.86 -11.92
C PHE A 156 -5.79 4.29 -12.30
N PHE A 157 -5.75 4.59 -13.58
CA PHE A 157 -6.06 5.90 -14.16
C PHE A 157 -6.63 5.69 -15.57
N PHE A 158 -7.21 6.72 -16.17
CA PHE A 158 -7.65 6.67 -17.56
C PHE A 158 -6.52 7.12 -18.49
N ASP A 159 -6.55 6.69 -19.74
CA ASP A 159 -5.93 7.45 -20.82
C ASP A 159 -6.94 8.38 -21.49
N GLN A 160 -6.47 9.22 -22.41
CA GLN A 160 -7.33 10.21 -23.07
C GLN A 160 -8.38 9.58 -24.02
N ASN A 161 -8.26 8.29 -24.35
CA ASN A 161 -9.30 7.55 -25.08
C ASN A 161 -10.38 6.98 -24.15
N GLY A 162 -10.20 7.11 -22.83
CA GLY A 162 -11.07 6.53 -21.81
C GLY A 162 -10.75 5.07 -21.48
N ASP A 163 -9.62 4.54 -21.92
CA ASP A 163 -9.15 3.20 -21.50
C ASP A 163 -8.63 3.24 -20.07
N ILE A 164 -8.89 2.19 -19.30
CA ILE A 164 -8.36 2.03 -17.95
C ILE A 164 -6.95 1.43 -17.99
N VAL A 165 -6.02 2.10 -17.33
CA VAL A 165 -4.61 1.71 -17.23
C VAL A 165 -4.27 1.46 -15.76
N VAL A 166 -4.00 0.20 -15.40
CA VAL A 166 -3.72 -0.23 -14.01
C VAL A 166 -2.23 -0.16 -13.73
N HIS A 167 -1.81 0.65 -12.75
CA HIS A 167 -0.41 0.95 -12.45
C HIS A 167 0.53 -0.27 -12.36
N GLN A 168 0.07 -1.33 -11.69
CA GLN A 168 0.68 -2.66 -11.80
C GLN A 168 -0.23 -3.47 -12.71
N LYS A 169 0.23 -3.79 -13.92
CA LYS A 169 -0.57 -4.56 -14.88
C LYS A 169 -1.04 -5.85 -14.19
N SER A 170 -2.34 -6.11 -14.30
CA SER A 170 -3.00 -7.32 -13.78
C SER A 170 -4.02 -7.84 -14.81
N ASP A 171 -4.53 -9.04 -14.58
CA ASP A 171 -5.60 -9.64 -15.39
C ASP A 171 -7.01 -9.34 -14.83
N LEU A 172 -7.13 -8.29 -14.02
CA LEU A 172 -8.42 -7.75 -13.59
C LEU A 172 -9.09 -7.02 -14.77
N LYS A 173 -10.39 -7.28 -14.97
CA LYS A 173 -11.23 -6.50 -15.86
C LYS A 173 -11.96 -5.44 -15.06
N ILE A 174 -11.61 -4.18 -15.26
CA ILE A 174 -12.22 -3.03 -14.59
C ILE A 174 -13.10 -2.30 -15.62
N VAL A 175 -14.34 -1.99 -15.23
CA VAL A 175 -15.30 -1.28 -16.07
C VAL A 175 -15.89 -0.13 -15.27
N ALA A 176 -15.81 1.08 -15.82
CA ALA A 176 -16.53 2.24 -15.32
C ALA A 176 -17.98 2.21 -15.81
N LEU A 177 -18.94 2.17 -14.90
CA LEU A 177 -20.36 2.30 -15.20
C LEU A 177 -20.67 3.80 -15.31
N ARG A 178 -21.21 4.23 -16.45
CA ARG A 178 -21.45 5.65 -16.75
C ARG A 178 -22.93 5.97 -16.87
N ASP A 179 -23.30 7.16 -16.42
CA ASP A 179 -24.59 7.81 -16.66
C ASP A 179 -24.31 9.16 -17.34
N GLY A 180 -24.44 9.19 -18.67
CA GLY A 180 -23.89 10.27 -19.49
C GLY A 180 -22.37 10.35 -19.37
N HIS A 181 -21.85 11.51 -18.96
CA HIS A 181 -20.41 11.71 -18.74
C HIS A 181 -19.94 11.19 -17.38
N LEU A 182 -20.84 11.13 -16.39
CA LEU A 182 -20.51 10.85 -14.99
C LEU A 182 -20.31 9.35 -14.75
N ILE A 183 -19.36 9.02 -13.88
CA ILE A 183 -19.16 7.65 -13.41
C ILE A 183 -20.14 7.38 -12.26
N SER A 184 -21.15 6.56 -12.53
CA SER A 184 -22.18 6.16 -11.57
C SER A 184 -21.74 5.00 -10.69
N GLY A 185 -20.79 4.18 -11.15
CA GLY A 185 -20.30 3.02 -10.42
C GLY A 185 -19.16 2.29 -11.13
N TRP A 186 -18.79 1.14 -10.60
CA TRP A 186 -17.72 0.31 -11.15
C TRP A 186 -18.06 -1.18 -11.08
N GLU A 187 -17.51 -1.93 -12.02
CA GLU A 187 -17.49 -3.40 -11.99
C GLU A 187 -16.04 -3.89 -12.12
N ILE A 188 -15.58 -4.72 -11.19
CA ILE A 188 -14.28 -5.41 -11.26
C ILE A 188 -14.54 -6.91 -11.36
N THR A 189 -14.03 -7.55 -12.41
CA THR A 189 -14.07 -9.01 -12.56
C THR A 189 -12.67 -9.60 -12.46
N THR A 190 -12.51 -10.59 -11.58
CA THR A 190 -11.25 -11.33 -11.36
C THR A 190 -11.04 -12.42 -12.41
N PRO A 191 -9.80 -12.96 -12.57
CA PRO A 191 -9.55 -14.10 -13.46
C PRO A 191 -10.38 -15.35 -13.16
N MET A 192 -10.91 -15.49 -11.95
CA MET A 192 -11.78 -16.60 -11.52
C MET A 192 -13.28 -16.35 -11.81
N GLY A 193 -13.64 -15.18 -12.33
CA GLY A 193 -15.03 -14.80 -12.60
C GLY A 193 -15.81 -14.28 -11.40
N ILE A 194 -15.14 -13.96 -10.28
CA ILE A 194 -15.75 -13.23 -9.16
C ILE A 194 -15.86 -11.76 -9.56
N ARG A 195 -17.04 -11.17 -9.34
CA ARG A 195 -17.39 -9.80 -9.71
C ARG A 195 -17.68 -8.96 -8.48
N TYR A 196 -17.07 -7.77 -8.42
CA TYR A 196 -17.27 -6.75 -7.41
C TYR A 196 -17.94 -5.52 -8.04
N THR A 197 -19.05 -5.07 -7.45
CA THR A 197 -19.82 -3.93 -7.96
C THR A 197 -19.81 -2.78 -6.95
N PHE A 198 -19.64 -1.54 -7.41
CA PHE A 198 -19.50 -0.35 -6.55
C PHE A 198 -20.45 0.77 -6.97
N GLY A 199 -20.99 1.52 -6.01
CA GLY A 199 -21.67 2.81 -6.21
C GLY A 199 -23.06 2.79 -6.86
N VAL A 200 -23.45 1.68 -7.51
CA VAL A 200 -24.69 1.56 -8.30
C VAL A 200 -25.99 1.73 -7.51
N VAL A 201 -25.93 1.69 -6.18
CA VAL A 201 -27.10 1.86 -5.30
C VAL A 201 -27.15 3.31 -4.80
N PRO A 202 -28.32 3.99 -4.80
CA PRO A 202 -28.44 5.34 -4.26
C PRO A 202 -27.87 5.47 -2.84
N GLY A 203 -27.02 6.48 -2.62
CA GLY A 203 -26.35 6.71 -1.33
C GLY A 203 -25.04 5.94 -1.12
N THR A 204 -24.61 5.14 -2.10
CA THR A 204 -23.33 4.37 -2.05
C THR A 204 -22.19 5.04 -2.80
N THR A 205 -22.34 6.34 -3.12
CA THR A 205 -21.27 7.21 -3.62
C THR A 205 -20.99 8.32 -2.63
N GLN A 206 -19.71 8.62 -2.43
CA GLN A 206 -19.24 9.73 -1.62
C GLN A 206 -19.06 10.94 -2.53
N LYS A 207 -19.98 11.90 -2.43
CA LYS A 207 -19.82 13.21 -3.06
C LYS A 207 -19.15 14.17 -2.08
N VAL A 208 -18.15 14.89 -2.57
CA VAL A 208 -17.40 15.89 -1.81
C VAL A 208 -17.48 17.22 -2.55
N HIS A 209 -17.68 18.29 -1.78
CA HIS A 209 -17.43 19.65 -2.21
C HIS A 209 -16.13 20.06 -1.53
N GLU A 210 -15.09 20.31 -2.31
CA GLU A 210 -13.77 20.70 -1.81
C GLU A 210 -13.55 22.19 -2.09
N ASP A 211 -13.23 22.95 -1.05
CA ASP A 211 -12.83 24.35 -1.13
C ASP A 211 -11.34 24.46 -0.77
N LYS A 212 -10.52 24.97 -1.70
CA LYS A 212 -9.09 25.25 -1.48
C LYS A 212 -8.84 26.75 -1.42
N GLU A 213 -8.34 27.23 -0.28
CA GLU A 213 -7.98 28.64 -0.10
C GLU A 213 -6.49 28.79 0.21
N THR A 214 -5.83 29.75 -0.44
CA THR A 214 -4.53 30.28 0.01
C THR A 214 -4.78 31.68 0.57
N ARG A 215 -4.62 31.86 1.89
CA ARG A 215 -4.93 33.13 2.56
C ARG A 215 -3.70 34.00 2.72
N PHE A 216 -3.84 35.27 2.34
CA PHE A 216 -2.89 36.33 2.69
C PHE A 216 -3.37 37.01 3.98
N GLU A 217 -2.52 37.13 5.00
CA GLU A 217 -2.87 37.84 6.25
C GLU A 217 -3.13 39.35 6.06
N SER A 218 -2.89 39.91 4.87
CA SER A 218 -3.29 41.29 4.54
C SER A 218 -4.67 41.34 3.87
N SER A 219 -5.71 41.57 4.67
CA SER A 219 -7.05 42.15 4.38
C SER A 219 -7.56 42.31 2.92
N ALA A 220 -7.33 41.35 2.02
CA ALA A 220 -7.90 41.32 0.68
C ALA A 220 -8.90 40.15 0.62
N ALA A 221 -10.17 40.48 0.86
CA ALA A 221 -11.29 39.60 0.58
C ALA A 221 -11.40 39.43 -0.94
N ASN A 222 -10.99 38.26 -1.45
CA ASN A 222 -11.49 37.68 -2.69
C ASN A 222 -11.17 36.18 -2.66
N PHE A 223 -12.14 35.40 -2.19
CA PHE A 223 -12.16 33.94 -2.27
C PHE A 223 -12.06 33.50 -3.74
N PRO A 224 -11.24 32.49 -4.11
CA PRO A 224 -11.50 31.75 -5.33
C PRO A 224 -12.88 31.06 -5.19
N THR A 225 -13.82 31.39 -6.06
CA THR A 225 -15.25 31.01 -5.94
C THR A 225 -15.61 29.77 -6.77
N GLY A 226 -14.82 28.70 -6.71
CA GLY A 226 -15.05 27.51 -7.52
C GLY A 226 -15.41 26.27 -6.73
N TYR A 227 -16.66 26.15 -6.25
CA TYR A 227 -17.14 24.87 -5.72
C TYR A 227 -17.12 23.83 -6.84
N LYS A 228 -16.20 22.86 -6.79
CA LYS A 228 -16.19 21.73 -7.72
C LYS A 228 -16.64 20.46 -7.01
N SER A 229 -17.95 20.25 -7.04
CA SER A 229 -18.54 18.99 -6.55
C SER A 229 -18.10 17.83 -7.44
N HIS A 230 -17.57 16.79 -6.82
CA HIS A 230 -17.20 15.56 -7.52
C HIS A 230 -17.44 14.34 -6.63
N THR A 231 -17.50 13.17 -7.25
CA THR A 231 -17.52 11.88 -6.53
C THR A 231 -16.09 11.49 -6.19
N SER A 232 -15.78 11.39 -4.89
CA SER A 232 -14.47 10.99 -4.38
C SER A 232 -14.38 9.50 -4.06
N GLY A 233 -15.51 8.79 -4.00
CA GLY A 233 -15.50 7.34 -3.83
C GLY A 233 -16.82 6.64 -4.13
N TRP A 234 -16.72 5.35 -4.46
CA TRP A 234 -17.83 4.44 -4.71
C TRP A 234 -17.67 3.23 -3.79
N TYR A 235 -18.63 3.04 -2.88
CA TYR A 235 -18.60 1.95 -1.92
C TYR A 235 -19.03 0.63 -2.58
N LEU A 236 -18.43 -0.49 -2.17
CA LEU A 236 -18.78 -1.84 -2.62
C LEU A 236 -20.23 -2.13 -2.26
N THR A 237 -21.07 -2.48 -3.24
CA THR A 237 -22.48 -2.82 -3.03
C THR A 237 -22.74 -4.31 -3.13
N GLN A 238 -21.93 -5.04 -3.91
CA GLN A 238 -22.14 -6.48 -4.13
C GLN A 238 -20.84 -7.21 -4.50
N ILE A 239 -20.69 -8.43 -3.98
CA ILE A 239 -19.78 -9.45 -4.48
C ILE A 239 -20.66 -10.56 -5.08
N SER A 240 -20.35 -11.04 -6.28
CA SER A 240 -21.10 -12.09 -6.94
C SER A 240 -20.20 -13.03 -7.75
N ASP A 241 -20.70 -14.23 -8.03
CA ASP A 241 -20.05 -15.18 -8.94
C ASP A 241 -20.98 -15.61 -10.09
N TYR A 242 -20.43 -16.39 -11.01
CA TYR A 242 -21.15 -16.95 -12.15
C TYR A 242 -22.16 -18.05 -11.76
N LYS A 243 -22.16 -18.52 -10.51
CA LYS A 243 -23.11 -19.53 -9.98
C LYS A 243 -24.35 -18.89 -9.35
N GLY A 244 -24.39 -17.56 -9.25
CA GLY A 244 -25.48 -16.81 -8.65
C GLY A 244 -25.42 -16.75 -7.12
N ASN A 245 -24.25 -17.00 -6.52
CA ASN A 245 -23.98 -16.66 -5.13
C ASN A 245 -23.73 -15.16 -5.02
N GLN A 246 -24.19 -14.53 -3.94
CA GLN A 246 -24.11 -13.08 -3.78
C GLN A 246 -23.95 -12.68 -2.30
N ILE A 247 -23.08 -11.70 -2.08
CA ILE A 247 -22.94 -10.98 -0.81
C ILE A 247 -23.25 -9.52 -1.07
N ASN A 248 -24.27 -8.99 -0.39
CA ASN A 248 -24.76 -7.63 -0.58
C ASN A 248 -24.32 -6.73 0.57
N PHE A 249 -24.01 -5.47 0.27
CA PHE A 249 -23.53 -4.47 1.24
C PHE A 249 -24.52 -3.32 1.30
N GLY A 250 -25.17 -3.16 2.46
CA GLY A 250 -26.12 -2.09 2.73
C GLY A 250 -25.43 -0.89 3.37
N TYR A 251 -25.86 0.32 2.99
CA TYR A 251 -25.33 1.56 3.55
C TYR A 251 -26.45 2.49 3.99
N THR A 252 -26.16 3.31 5.00
CA THR A 252 -27.04 4.37 5.49
C THR A 252 -26.32 5.71 5.40
N ALA A 253 -26.96 6.70 4.76
CA ALA A 253 -26.43 8.05 4.74
C ALA A 253 -26.70 8.77 6.08
N GLY A 254 -25.77 9.61 6.52
CA GLY A 254 -25.98 10.49 7.67
C GLY A 254 -27.08 11.52 7.44
N THR A 255 -27.49 12.20 8.50
CA THR A 255 -28.60 13.15 8.44
C THR A 255 -28.16 14.58 8.09
N ALA A 256 -26.88 14.92 8.31
CA ALA A 256 -26.32 16.25 8.08
C ALA A 256 -24.96 16.19 7.38
N GLN A 257 -24.53 17.33 6.82
CA GLN A 257 -23.20 17.47 6.23
C GLN A 257 -22.13 17.60 7.33
N ILE A 258 -20.96 17.06 7.04
CA ILE A 258 -19.71 17.27 7.78
C ILE A 258 -18.94 18.38 7.07
N LYS A 259 -18.35 19.28 7.85
CA LYS A 259 -17.34 20.23 7.41
C LYS A 259 -16.01 19.84 8.02
N TYR A 260 -15.00 19.70 7.19
CA TYR A 260 -13.70 19.22 7.59
C TYR A 260 -12.63 20.22 7.17
N LEU A 261 -12.04 20.90 8.15
CA LEU A 261 -11.02 21.93 7.91
C LEU A 261 -9.62 21.37 8.18
N ASN A 262 -8.67 21.68 7.30
CA ASN A 262 -7.25 21.38 7.47
C ASN A 262 -6.37 22.58 7.12
N VAL A 263 -5.27 22.74 7.86
CA VAL A 263 -4.14 23.55 7.44
C VAL A 263 -3.32 22.72 6.47
N THR A 264 -3.21 23.18 5.22
CA THR A 264 -2.54 22.44 4.15
C THR A 264 -1.12 22.90 3.94
N GLY A 265 -0.72 24.10 4.36
CA GLY A 265 0.67 24.56 4.32
C GLY A 265 0.83 26.05 4.64
N GLN A 266 2.08 26.53 4.61
CA GLN A 266 2.45 27.94 4.70
C GLN A 266 3.58 28.24 3.72
N SER A 267 3.66 29.45 3.21
CA SER A 267 4.83 29.90 2.45
C SER A 267 5.32 31.28 2.88
N LYS A 268 6.56 31.60 2.52
CA LYS A 268 7.25 32.87 2.76
C LYS A 268 7.91 33.33 1.46
N ASN A 269 7.66 34.58 1.08
CA ASN A 269 8.36 35.20 -0.04
C ASN A 269 9.76 35.66 0.42
N LEU A 270 10.80 35.19 -0.26
CA LEU A 270 12.19 35.61 -0.08
C LEU A 270 12.54 36.76 -1.04
N PHE A 271 13.48 37.64 -0.64
CA PHE A 271 13.86 38.85 -1.38
C PHE A 271 14.13 38.61 -2.86
N GLY A 272 13.65 39.54 -3.69
CA GLY A 272 13.79 39.47 -5.13
C GLY A 272 15.06 40.11 -5.70
N PHE A 273 15.47 39.64 -6.89
CA PHE A 273 16.56 40.22 -7.69
C PHE A 273 16.06 41.42 -8.49
N GLY A 274 16.84 42.51 -8.55
CA GLY A 274 16.51 43.72 -9.34
C GLY A 274 16.00 44.89 -8.49
N ASN A 275 15.88 46.10 -9.07
CA ASN A 275 15.34 47.28 -8.40
C ASN A 275 13.80 47.18 -8.31
N CYS A 276 13.34 46.17 -7.60
CA CYS A 276 11.94 45.90 -7.37
C CYS A 276 11.49 46.85 -6.26
N GLY A 277 10.65 47.85 -6.57
CA GLY A 277 10.08 48.78 -5.59
C GLY A 277 9.13 48.12 -4.56
N LEU A 278 9.37 46.88 -4.18
CA LEU A 278 8.61 46.07 -3.23
C LEU A 278 9.06 46.44 -1.80
N GLY A 279 8.75 47.67 -1.38
CA GLY A 279 8.87 48.13 0.01
C GLY A 279 7.68 47.72 0.90
N GLY A 280 6.99 46.60 0.61
CA GLY A 280 5.84 46.11 1.36
C GLY A 280 6.18 44.80 2.07
N GLY A 281 5.85 44.69 3.36
CA GLY A 281 6.21 43.56 4.22
C GLY A 281 5.89 42.20 3.60
N ALA A 282 6.83 41.25 3.76
CA ALA A 282 6.64 39.87 3.36
C ALA A 282 5.36 39.33 4.03
N THR A 283 4.38 38.94 3.22
CA THR A 283 3.22 38.19 3.70
C THR A 283 3.62 36.71 3.76
N ASP A 284 3.28 36.05 4.88
CA ASP A 284 3.54 34.62 5.12
C ASP A 284 2.22 33.82 5.00
N PRO A 285 1.66 33.66 3.78
CA PRO A 285 0.33 33.11 3.60
C PRO A 285 0.21 31.68 4.11
N ILE A 286 -0.96 31.38 4.68
CA ILE A 286 -1.34 30.04 5.15
C ILE A 286 -2.40 29.48 4.20
N SER A 287 -2.20 28.26 3.73
CA SER A 287 -3.15 27.52 2.90
C SER A 287 -4.01 26.62 3.79
N MET A 288 -5.31 26.60 3.51
CA MET A 288 -6.28 25.72 4.18
C MET A 288 -7.24 25.10 3.16
N SER A 289 -7.80 23.94 3.50
CA SER A 289 -8.89 23.33 2.75
C SER A 289 -10.09 23.06 3.66
N GLU A 290 -11.31 23.26 3.13
CA GLU A 290 -12.56 22.81 3.73
C GLU A 290 -13.22 21.78 2.82
N ASP A 291 -13.38 20.56 3.32
CA ASP A 291 -14.16 19.52 2.65
C ASP A 291 -15.57 19.48 3.26
N ILE A 292 -16.58 19.54 2.40
CA ILE A 292 -17.98 19.41 2.78
C ILE A 292 -18.56 18.16 2.14
N TYR A 293 -19.03 17.23 2.96
CA TYR A 293 -19.60 15.97 2.48
C TYR A 293 -20.66 15.41 3.41
N LYS A 294 -21.51 14.53 2.89
CA LYS A 294 -22.49 13.79 3.69
C LYS A 294 -21.90 12.41 4.01
N PRO A 295 -21.77 12.01 5.28
CA PRO A 295 -21.16 10.73 5.63
C PRO A 295 -22.05 9.57 5.20
N THR A 296 -21.43 8.48 4.76
CA THR A 296 -22.10 7.20 4.49
C THR A 296 -21.53 6.11 5.41
N TYR A 297 -22.42 5.32 6.01
CA TYR A 297 -22.09 4.26 6.97
C TYR A 297 -22.43 2.90 6.35
N LEU A 298 -21.49 1.94 6.38
CA LEU A 298 -21.81 0.54 6.09
C LEU A 298 -22.72 0.04 7.21
N SER A 299 -23.97 -0.33 6.88
CA SER A 299 -24.99 -0.73 7.86
C SER A 299 -25.18 -2.24 7.93
N SER A 300 -24.97 -2.96 6.82
CA SER A 300 -25.14 -4.41 6.77
C SER A 300 -24.29 -5.09 5.70
N ILE A 301 -23.93 -6.35 5.94
CA ILE A 301 -23.44 -7.30 4.92
C ILE A 301 -24.39 -8.49 4.97
N THR A 302 -25.09 -8.79 3.87
CA THR A 302 -26.18 -9.77 3.85
C THR A 302 -25.89 -10.88 2.85
N THR A 303 -26.16 -12.11 3.26
CA THR A 303 -26.22 -13.30 2.40
C THR A 303 -27.55 -14.02 2.60
N ARG A 304 -27.75 -15.13 1.90
CA ARG A 304 -28.92 -16.00 2.11
C ARG A 304 -28.93 -16.70 3.47
N GLN A 305 -27.78 -16.75 4.16
CA GLN A 305 -27.63 -17.40 5.46
C GLN A 305 -27.90 -16.49 6.66
N GLY A 306 -27.88 -15.17 6.45
CA GLY A 306 -27.91 -14.21 7.54
C GLY A 306 -27.25 -12.89 7.15
N GLN A 307 -26.88 -12.11 8.17
CA GLN A 307 -26.31 -10.79 7.98
C GLN A 307 -25.33 -10.40 9.09
N ILE A 308 -24.38 -9.54 8.75
CA ILE A 308 -23.56 -8.80 9.71
C ILE A 308 -24.13 -7.38 9.79
N LEU A 309 -24.48 -6.93 10.99
CA LEU A 309 -24.96 -5.57 11.26
C LEU A 309 -23.88 -4.71 11.90
N PHE A 310 -23.84 -3.43 11.52
CA PHE A 310 -22.92 -2.44 12.07
C PHE A 310 -23.69 -1.36 12.83
N GLU A 311 -23.25 -1.11 14.06
CA GLU A 311 -23.94 -0.19 14.97
C GLU A 311 -23.18 1.12 15.10
N TYR A 312 -23.89 2.25 14.97
CA TYR A 312 -23.34 3.60 15.10
C TYR A 312 -24.16 4.40 16.12
N ASN A 313 -24.06 4.00 17.39
CA ASN A 313 -24.94 4.48 18.45
C ASN A 313 -24.40 5.72 19.18
N HIS A 314 -23.15 6.12 18.93
CA HIS A 314 -22.50 7.26 19.57
C HIS A 314 -22.12 8.33 18.55
N ASN A 315 -22.47 9.58 18.83
CA ASN A 315 -22.00 10.73 18.04
C ASN A 315 -20.54 11.02 18.36
N ARG A 316 -19.79 11.46 17.35
CA ARG A 316 -18.40 11.87 17.54
C ARG A 316 -18.31 13.31 18.03
N THR A 317 -17.45 13.55 19.02
CA THR A 317 -17.07 14.88 19.50
C THR A 317 -16.08 15.54 18.55
N ASP A 318 -15.08 14.80 18.07
CA ASP A 318 -14.02 15.28 17.17
C ASP A 318 -14.49 15.57 15.73
N VAL A 319 -15.68 15.07 15.35
CA VAL A 319 -16.30 15.35 14.05
C VAL A 319 -17.80 15.53 14.23
N LYS A 320 -18.25 16.78 14.24
CA LYS A 320 -19.69 17.11 14.31
C LYS A 320 -20.45 16.44 13.17
N ASN A 321 -21.65 15.93 13.49
CA ASN A 321 -22.55 15.21 12.58
C ASN A 321 -22.06 13.83 12.08
N ASP A 322 -20.93 13.32 12.58
CA ASP A 322 -20.47 11.95 12.33
C ASP A 322 -20.73 11.04 13.54
N LYS A 323 -20.64 9.73 13.32
CA LYS A 323 -20.89 8.71 14.33
C LYS A 323 -19.75 7.71 14.42
N ALA A 324 -19.46 7.25 15.63
CA ALA A 324 -18.48 6.20 15.88
C ALA A 324 -19.10 4.82 15.64
N LEU A 325 -18.29 3.85 15.20
CA LEU A 325 -18.68 2.44 15.14
C LEU A 325 -18.63 1.87 16.55
N THR A 326 -19.77 1.44 17.07
CA THR A 326 -19.93 1.02 18.46
C THR A 326 -20.10 -0.49 18.61
N GLY A 327 -20.51 -1.17 17.54
CA GLY A 327 -20.70 -2.61 17.58
C GLY A 327 -20.81 -3.27 16.21
N VAL A 328 -20.60 -4.57 16.20
CA VAL A 328 -20.76 -5.47 15.04
C VAL A 328 -21.46 -6.74 15.51
N GLN A 329 -22.55 -7.13 14.85
CA GLN A 329 -23.31 -8.33 15.20
C GLN A 329 -23.42 -9.28 14.01
N LEU A 330 -23.19 -10.57 14.21
CA LEU A 330 -23.50 -11.62 13.25
C LEU A 330 -24.86 -12.22 13.62
N ILE A 331 -25.78 -12.23 12.67
CA ILE A 331 -27.15 -12.70 12.84
C ILE A 331 -27.46 -13.73 11.75
N ASP A 332 -28.11 -14.83 12.10
CA ASP A 332 -28.55 -15.83 11.12
C ASP A 332 -29.80 -15.38 10.35
N SER A 333 -30.29 -16.24 9.45
CA SER A 333 -31.51 -15.98 8.67
C SER A 333 -32.80 -15.98 9.50
N ASN A 334 -32.74 -16.37 10.78
CA ASN A 334 -33.87 -16.43 11.70
C ASN A 334 -33.84 -15.29 12.74
N ASP A 335 -33.03 -14.26 12.50
CA ASP A 335 -32.82 -13.12 13.39
C ASP A 335 -32.20 -13.49 14.75
N THR A 336 -31.51 -14.62 14.85
CA THR A 336 -30.76 -15.04 16.05
C THR A 336 -29.34 -14.48 16.00
N ILE A 337 -28.93 -13.80 17.07
CA ILE A 337 -27.56 -13.29 17.23
C ILE A 337 -26.61 -14.46 17.48
N ILE A 338 -25.74 -14.72 16.51
CA ILE A 338 -24.71 -15.75 16.56
C ILE A 338 -23.46 -15.25 17.30
N ASP A 339 -23.08 -13.99 17.07
CA ASP A 339 -21.93 -13.34 17.70
C ASP A 339 -22.12 -11.82 17.79
N SER A 340 -21.51 -11.18 18.78
CA SER A 340 -21.62 -9.74 19.00
C SER A 340 -20.33 -9.14 19.53
N TYR A 341 -19.92 -8.01 18.95
CA TYR A 341 -18.72 -7.27 19.31
C TYR A 341 -19.10 -5.86 19.69
N VAL A 342 -18.65 -5.41 20.86
CA VAL A 342 -18.83 -4.04 21.35
C VAL A 342 -17.48 -3.33 21.37
N LEU A 343 -17.42 -2.16 20.75
CA LEU A 343 -16.26 -1.30 20.68
C LEU A 343 -16.41 -0.17 21.70
N ASP A 344 -15.52 -0.14 22.71
CA ASP A 344 -15.46 0.93 23.69
C ASP A 344 -14.41 1.95 23.29
N GLN A 345 -14.78 3.23 23.34
CA GLN A 345 -13.97 4.34 22.81
C GLN A 345 -13.76 5.44 23.85
N GLY A 346 -12.74 6.25 23.63
CA GLY A 346 -12.45 7.44 24.42
C GLY A 346 -11.93 8.57 23.55
N TYR A 347 -11.53 9.66 24.20
CA TYR A 347 -10.94 10.81 23.54
C TYR A 347 -9.60 11.16 24.17
N PHE A 348 -8.58 11.35 23.31
CA PHE A 348 -7.43 12.15 23.66
C PHE A 348 -7.79 13.61 23.47
N ILE A 349 -7.43 14.46 24.44
CA ILE A 349 -7.76 15.89 24.44
C ILE A 349 -6.45 16.66 24.47
N ALA A 350 -6.18 17.45 23.44
CA ALA A 350 -5.03 18.32 23.40
C ALA A 350 -5.24 19.53 24.34
N THR A 351 -4.18 19.90 25.08
CA THR A 351 -4.18 21.08 25.95
C THR A 351 -3.20 22.13 25.43
N GLY A 352 -3.55 23.42 25.54
CA GLY A 352 -2.65 24.54 25.23
C GLY A 352 -2.59 24.99 23.74
N PHE A 353 -2.49 26.31 23.57
CA PHE A 353 -2.28 27.09 22.33
C PHE A 353 -3.39 27.06 21.27
N THR A 354 -3.91 28.23 20.90
CA THR A 354 -4.95 28.39 19.86
C THR A 354 -4.55 29.49 18.88
N ARG A 355 -3.62 29.18 17.99
CA ARG A 355 -3.21 30.13 16.93
C ARG A 355 -4.35 30.43 15.96
N PHE A 356 -5.27 29.47 15.82
CA PHE A 356 -6.45 29.55 14.99
C PHE A 356 -7.73 29.43 15.81
N SER A 357 -7.80 30.01 17.02
CA SER A 357 -8.98 29.88 17.90
C SER A 357 -10.31 30.18 17.20
N ASP A 358 -10.29 31.12 16.25
CA ASP A 358 -11.42 31.61 15.48
C ASP A 358 -11.71 30.82 14.19
N LYS A 359 -10.90 29.80 13.84
CA LYS A 359 -11.05 28.98 12.63
C LYS A 359 -11.30 27.51 12.94
N GLY A 360 -12.28 26.93 12.25
CA GLY A 360 -12.65 25.53 12.45
C GLY A 360 -13.34 25.28 13.78
N ASP A 361 -13.83 24.06 13.95
CA ASP A 361 -14.51 23.66 15.18
C ASP A 361 -13.52 23.30 16.29
N VAL A 362 -13.74 23.80 17.52
CA VAL A 362 -12.80 23.61 18.65
C VAL A 362 -12.61 22.13 18.96
N ASP A 363 -13.69 21.34 18.96
CA ASP A 363 -13.61 19.91 19.25
C ASP A 363 -12.88 19.17 18.12
N GLN A 364 -13.10 19.57 16.86
CA GLN A 364 -12.35 19.05 15.71
C GLN A 364 -10.84 19.33 15.77
N ARG A 365 -10.40 20.38 16.44
CA ARG A 365 -8.97 20.67 16.62
C ARG A 365 -8.35 19.94 17.81
N THR A 366 -9.13 19.75 18.88
CA THR A 366 -8.60 19.36 20.21
C THR A 366 -8.88 17.90 20.58
N HIS A 367 -9.94 17.28 20.06
CA HIS A 367 -10.33 15.93 20.40
C HIS A 367 -9.89 14.93 19.33
N ARG A 368 -9.45 13.75 19.74
CA ARG A 368 -9.18 12.61 18.84
C ARG A 368 -9.76 11.33 19.44
N LEU A 369 -10.73 10.73 18.75
CA LEU A 369 -11.34 9.46 19.16
C LEU A 369 -10.27 8.36 19.20
N TYR A 370 -10.27 7.47 20.19
CA TYR A 370 -9.42 6.29 20.22
C TYR A 370 -10.18 5.06 20.73
N LEU A 371 -9.69 3.87 20.39
CA LEU A 371 -10.30 2.59 20.74
C LEU A 371 -9.69 2.07 22.05
N LYS A 372 -10.48 1.91 23.10
CA LYS A 372 -10.01 1.36 24.39
C LYS A 372 -10.01 -0.16 24.40
N SER A 373 -11.11 -0.75 23.93
CA SER A 373 -11.27 -2.19 23.93
C SER A 373 -12.30 -2.69 22.92
N ILE A 374 -12.15 -3.95 22.54
CA ILE A 374 -13.17 -4.70 21.80
C ILE A 374 -13.59 -5.87 22.68
N THR A 375 -14.89 -5.95 22.95
CA THR A 375 -15.48 -7.02 23.76
C THR A 375 -16.36 -7.90 22.88
N GLN A 376 -15.97 -9.16 22.72
CA GLN A 376 -16.87 -10.18 22.17
C GLN A 376 -17.83 -10.61 23.29
N GLN A 377 -19.13 -10.42 23.05
CA GLN A 377 -20.23 -10.73 23.97
C GLN A 377 -21.04 -11.90 23.43
N LYS A 378 -21.26 -12.92 24.26
CA LYS A 378 -22.21 -13.99 23.99
C LYS A 378 -23.05 -14.28 25.23
N GLY A 379 -24.27 -13.76 25.25
CA GLY A 379 -25.15 -13.79 26.43
C GLY A 379 -24.61 -12.94 27.60
N THR A 380 -24.89 -13.34 28.85
CA THR A 380 -24.59 -12.56 30.06
C THR A 380 -23.36 -12.99 30.85
N ALA A 381 -22.68 -14.10 30.50
CA ALA A 381 -21.78 -14.80 31.43
C ALA A 381 -20.30 -14.92 31.02
N SER A 382 -19.88 -14.59 29.79
CA SER A 382 -18.45 -14.66 29.40
C SER A 382 -18.11 -13.69 28.27
N ASN A 383 -17.28 -12.70 28.59
CA ASN A 383 -16.85 -11.67 27.65
C ASN A 383 -15.35 -11.85 27.36
N LYS A 384 -14.98 -11.94 26.08
CA LYS A 384 -13.56 -11.90 25.67
C LYS A 384 -13.20 -10.47 25.31
N VAL A 385 -12.18 -9.93 25.97
CA VAL A 385 -11.83 -8.52 25.83
C VAL A 385 -10.41 -8.36 25.31
N HIS A 386 -10.27 -7.66 24.19
CA HIS A 386 -9.00 -7.11 23.73
C HIS A 386 -8.87 -5.69 24.30
N ARG A 387 -7.72 -5.36 24.91
CA ARG A 387 -7.44 -4.03 25.45
C ARG A 387 -6.25 -3.39 24.77
N PHE A 388 -6.37 -2.09 24.50
CA PHE A 388 -5.34 -1.31 23.81
C PHE A 388 -4.79 -0.25 24.76
N SER A 389 -3.46 -0.14 24.82
CA SER A 389 -2.78 0.90 25.59
C SER A 389 -1.86 1.70 24.68
N TYR A 390 -1.86 3.02 24.87
CA TYR A 390 -1.21 3.99 24.00
C TYR A 390 -0.17 4.80 24.77
N ASN A 391 0.88 5.25 24.08
CA ASN A 391 1.90 6.11 24.64
C ASN A 391 1.31 7.50 24.93
N GLN A 392 1.09 7.80 26.21
CA GLN A 392 0.62 9.12 26.66
C GLN A 392 1.72 9.89 27.42
N THR A 393 2.99 9.55 27.19
CA THR A 393 4.13 10.24 27.81
C THR A 393 4.18 11.71 27.38
N HIS A 394 3.75 11.98 26.15
CA HIS A 394 3.58 13.31 25.60
C HIS A 394 2.17 13.47 25.05
N GLU A 395 1.53 14.61 25.34
CA GLU A 395 0.25 14.98 24.75
C GLU A 395 0.48 15.50 23.34
N LEU A 396 -0.29 14.99 22.38
CA LEU A 396 -0.22 15.47 21.01
C LEU A 396 -0.93 16.84 20.91
N PRO A 397 -0.33 17.85 20.25
CA PRO A 397 -0.91 19.20 20.21
C PRO A 397 -2.22 19.23 19.41
N GLU A 398 -2.91 20.37 19.38
CA GLU A 398 -4.10 20.52 18.52
C GLU A 398 -3.76 20.27 17.04
N ARG A 399 -4.74 19.83 16.24
CA ARG A 399 -4.51 19.39 14.85
C ARG A 399 -3.92 20.44 13.91
N PHE A 400 -4.05 21.72 14.25
CA PHE A 400 -3.52 22.84 13.48
C PHE A 400 -2.19 23.38 14.01
N SER A 401 -1.60 22.72 15.01
CA SER A 401 -0.33 23.13 15.58
C SER A 401 0.82 23.04 14.58
N PHE A 402 1.77 23.97 14.74
CA PHE A 402 2.97 24.05 13.93
C PHE A 402 4.15 23.25 14.51
N SER A 403 3.99 22.70 15.71
CA SER A 403 4.91 21.77 16.37
C SER A 403 4.96 20.43 15.66
N GLN A 404 5.47 20.39 14.44
CA GLN A 404 5.58 19.15 13.68
C GLN A 404 6.86 19.14 12.84
N ASP A 405 7.40 17.94 12.62
CA ASP A 405 8.55 17.70 11.78
C ASP A 405 8.21 17.87 10.28
N PHE A 406 9.20 17.72 9.39
CA PHE A 406 9.01 17.81 7.94
C PHE A 406 7.95 16.85 7.35
N TRP A 407 7.60 15.75 8.02
CA TRP A 407 6.61 14.77 7.58
C TRP A 407 5.25 14.91 8.28
N GLY A 408 5.14 15.86 9.20
CA GLY A 408 3.93 16.18 9.96
C GLY A 408 3.78 15.42 11.27
N TYR A 409 4.81 14.73 11.76
CA TYR A 409 4.79 14.08 13.07
C TYR A 409 5.12 15.07 14.18
N TYR A 410 4.59 14.85 15.38
CA TYR A 410 4.82 15.73 16.51
C TYR A 410 6.31 15.76 16.90
N ASN A 411 6.91 16.96 16.99
CA ASN A 411 8.31 17.12 17.34
C ASN A 411 8.57 17.88 18.66
N GLY A 412 7.53 18.38 19.32
CA GLY A 412 7.66 19.10 20.59
C GLY A 412 8.25 20.51 20.51
N ALA A 413 8.62 21.00 19.31
CA ALA A 413 9.16 22.34 19.12
C ALA A 413 8.06 23.40 19.17
N ASP A 414 8.29 24.54 19.83
CA ASP A 414 7.35 25.66 19.87
C ASP A 414 7.51 26.52 18.61
N ASN A 415 6.80 26.14 17.55
CA ASN A 415 6.97 26.73 16.22
C ASN A 415 5.94 27.83 15.97
N ASP A 416 6.43 29.00 15.59
CA ASP A 416 5.58 30.12 15.19
C ASP A 416 5.28 30.18 13.69
N VAL A 417 5.83 29.26 12.90
CA VAL A 417 5.55 29.12 11.45
C VAL A 417 5.66 27.64 11.07
N LEU A 418 5.28 27.26 9.85
CA LEU A 418 5.43 25.89 9.33
C LEU A 418 6.62 25.73 8.39
N TYR A 419 7.04 26.80 7.72
CA TYR A 419 8.20 26.76 6.83
C TYR A 419 9.51 26.63 7.64
N PRO A 420 10.50 25.87 7.17
CA PRO A 420 11.72 25.63 7.93
C PRO A 420 12.64 26.84 7.98
N SER A 421 13.48 26.93 9.01
CA SER A 421 14.65 27.82 9.00
C SER A 421 15.65 27.38 7.92
N ILE A 422 16.13 28.33 7.10
CA ILE A 422 17.10 28.05 6.02
C ILE A 422 18.18 29.12 5.92
N VAL A 423 19.32 28.77 5.33
CA VAL A 423 20.31 29.75 4.82
C VAL A 423 20.13 29.88 3.32
N TYR A 424 19.53 30.98 2.88
CA TYR A 424 19.29 31.29 1.46
C TYR A 424 20.45 32.11 0.88
N ARG A 425 20.97 31.74 -0.30
CA ARG A 425 22.12 32.44 -0.93
C ARG A 425 21.74 32.96 -2.32
N PRO A 426 21.20 34.18 -2.43
CA PRO A 426 20.78 34.69 -3.72
C PRO A 426 21.96 34.92 -4.68
N VAL A 427 22.95 35.80 -4.42
CA VAL A 427 24.08 36.04 -5.36
C VAL A 427 25.37 36.57 -4.69
N ALA A 428 25.38 37.03 -3.43
CA ALA A 428 26.58 37.64 -2.83
C ALA A 428 26.84 37.38 -1.33
N SER A 429 25.78 37.22 -0.51
CA SER A 429 25.88 36.93 0.92
C SER A 429 24.77 35.96 1.34
N PRO A 430 25.03 35.03 2.28
CA PRO A 430 23.98 34.22 2.89
C PRO A 430 23.01 35.12 3.67
N ILE A 431 21.71 34.88 3.47
CA ILE A 431 20.63 35.46 4.24
C ILE A 431 20.06 34.33 5.09
N GLU A 432 20.11 34.50 6.41
CA GLU A 432 19.39 33.61 7.33
C GLU A 432 17.91 33.97 7.26
N VAL A 433 17.09 32.98 6.93
CA VAL A 433 15.64 33.10 6.95
C VAL A 433 15.17 32.33 8.18
N ASP A 434 14.80 33.08 9.21
CA ASP A 434 14.18 32.50 10.40
C ASP A 434 12.88 31.79 10.02
N GLY A 435 12.72 30.59 10.56
CA GLY A 435 11.56 29.71 10.38
C GLY A 435 11.45 28.68 11.50
N ALA A 436 10.68 27.62 11.28
CA ALA A 436 10.40 26.58 12.26
C ALA A 436 11.58 25.61 12.46
N ASP A 437 11.66 25.05 13.68
CA ASP A 437 12.40 23.81 13.91
C ASP A 437 11.52 22.64 13.47
N ARG A 438 11.92 22.03 12.36
CA ARG A 438 11.23 20.91 11.71
C ARG A 438 11.99 19.59 11.90
N THR A 439 12.99 19.57 12.79
CA THR A 439 13.75 18.36 13.10
C THR A 439 12.88 17.32 13.81
N ILE A 440 13.32 16.07 13.72
CA ILE A 440 12.60 14.93 14.28
C ILE A 440 12.96 14.79 15.76
N SER A 441 11.94 14.54 16.57
CA SER A 441 12.11 14.15 17.96
C SER A 441 11.52 12.75 18.17
N GLU A 442 12.37 11.77 18.47
CA GLU A 442 11.95 10.39 18.76
C GLU A 442 10.89 10.30 19.87
N ALA A 443 11.05 11.06 20.96
CA ALA A 443 10.15 11.01 22.11
C ALA A 443 8.72 11.47 21.74
N HIS A 444 8.61 12.63 21.10
CA HIS A 444 7.34 13.22 20.67
C HIS A 444 6.69 12.49 19.47
N ALA A 445 7.47 11.92 18.55
CA ALA A 445 6.94 11.18 17.40
C ALA A 445 6.17 9.91 17.82
N LYS A 446 6.43 9.36 19.02
CA LYS A 446 5.74 8.20 19.60
C LYS A 446 4.42 8.57 20.29
N ALA A 447 4.07 9.84 20.42
CA ALA A 447 2.87 10.28 21.11
C ALA A 447 1.60 9.64 20.54
N LEU A 448 0.74 9.14 21.43
CA LEU A 448 -0.54 8.46 21.16
C LEU A 448 -0.45 7.19 20.30
N LEU A 449 0.75 6.66 20.06
CA LEU A 449 0.93 5.40 19.33
C LEU A 449 0.55 4.20 20.22
N LEU A 450 0.01 3.13 19.62
CA LEU A 450 -0.30 1.87 20.31
C LEU A 450 0.98 1.20 20.83
N GLU A 451 1.07 0.98 22.14
CA GLU A 451 2.23 0.35 22.79
C GLU A 451 1.98 -1.10 23.21
N LYS A 452 0.72 -1.43 23.50
CA LYS A 452 0.37 -2.75 24.05
C LYS A 452 -1.01 -3.20 23.60
N ILE A 453 -1.10 -4.47 23.22
CA ILE A 453 -2.36 -5.21 23.11
C ILE A 453 -2.37 -6.26 24.22
N THR A 454 -3.42 -6.23 25.04
CA THR A 454 -3.71 -7.31 25.99
C THR A 454 -4.82 -8.17 25.41
N TYR A 455 -4.55 -9.45 25.25
CA TYR A 455 -5.48 -10.41 24.65
C TYR A 455 -6.47 -10.96 25.69
N PRO A 456 -7.57 -11.59 25.25
CA PRO A 456 -8.49 -12.27 26.16
C PRO A 456 -7.82 -13.37 27.01
N THR A 457 -6.63 -13.85 26.62
CA THR A 457 -5.81 -14.82 27.38
C THR A 457 -5.07 -14.19 28.56
N GLY A 458 -5.19 -12.88 28.79
CA GLY A 458 -4.38 -12.14 29.76
C GLY A 458 -2.94 -11.86 29.30
N GLY A 459 -2.39 -12.68 28.39
CA GLY A 459 -1.12 -12.42 27.72
C GLY A 459 -1.14 -11.14 26.91
N SER A 460 0.04 -10.62 26.57
CA SER A 460 0.15 -9.33 25.89
C SER A 460 1.33 -9.23 24.95
N THR A 461 1.16 -8.42 23.90
CA THR A 461 2.22 -8.04 22.98
C THR A 461 2.55 -6.56 23.19
N HIS A 462 3.82 -6.27 23.41
CA HIS A 462 4.34 -4.90 23.51
C HIS A 462 5.08 -4.53 22.24
N PHE A 463 4.82 -3.33 21.74
CA PHE A 463 5.41 -2.78 20.53
C PHE A 463 6.42 -1.70 20.90
N ILE A 464 7.69 -1.94 20.59
CA ILE A 464 8.76 -0.95 20.78
C ILE A 464 9.12 -0.37 19.42
N PHE A 465 8.89 0.93 19.25
CA PHE A 465 9.17 1.66 18.02
C PHE A 465 10.45 2.48 18.12
N GLU A 466 11.05 2.73 16.96
CA GLU A 466 12.16 3.67 16.77
C GLU A 466 11.94 4.51 15.49
N PRO A 467 12.61 5.67 15.33
CA PRO A 467 12.50 6.48 14.13
C PRO A 467 13.05 5.79 12.90
N ASN A 468 12.50 6.12 11.74
CA ASN A 468 13.05 5.69 10.47
C ASN A 468 14.43 6.31 10.23
N THR A 469 15.27 5.61 9.47
CA THR A 469 16.63 6.06 9.13
C THR A 469 16.95 5.82 7.66
N VAL A 470 17.72 6.71 7.05
CA VAL A 470 18.19 6.57 5.66
C VAL A 470 19.70 6.68 5.55
N TYR A 471 20.27 6.09 4.51
CA TYR A 471 21.69 6.21 4.18
C TYR A 471 21.93 6.98 2.89
N GLY A 472 22.92 7.88 2.93
CA GLY A 472 23.41 8.61 1.77
C GLY A 472 22.42 9.64 1.23
N ASN A 473 22.49 10.88 1.73
CA ASN A 473 22.52 12.08 0.90
C ASN A 473 22.83 13.29 1.77
N ARG A 474 23.93 14.01 1.48
CA ARG A 474 24.23 15.31 2.12
C ARG A 474 23.16 16.36 1.78
N ASP A 475 22.35 16.07 0.75
CA ASP A 475 21.32 16.93 0.19
C ASP A 475 19.91 16.69 0.77
N PHE A 476 19.77 15.82 1.78
CA PHE A 476 18.46 15.42 2.30
C PHE A 476 17.66 16.57 2.93
N PHE A 477 18.34 17.65 3.30
CA PHE A 477 17.77 18.88 3.83
C PHE A 477 18.43 20.05 3.10
N VAL A 478 18.03 20.32 1.86
CA VAL A 478 18.47 21.54 1.18
C VAL A 478 17.88 22.74 1.95
N GLY A 479 18.74 23.37 2.75
CA GLY A 479 18.37 24.36 3.76
C GLY A 479 19.21 24.32 5.04
N MET A 480 19.98 23.25 5.28
CA MET A 480 20.83 23.17 6.48
C MET A 480 21.87 24.29 6.56
N LYS A 481 21.97 24.83 7.78
CA LYS A 481 22.92 25.84 8.23
C LYS A 481 24.35 25.47 7.85
N THR A 482 24.89 26.07 6.79
CA THR A 482 26.34 26.20 6.67
C THR A 482 26.76 27.21 7.74
N VAL A 483 27.26 26.74 8.88
CA VAL A 483 27.85 27.64 9.87
C VAL A 483 29.15 28.16 9.26
N SER A 484 29.10 29.36 8.69
CA SER A 484 30.31 30.08 8.32
C SER A 484 30.75 30.89 9.52
N THR A 485 31.75 30.40 10.26
CA THR A 485 32.48 31.24 11.19
C THR A 485 33.45 32.12 10.40
N PRO A 486 33.37 33.46 10.50
CA PRO A 486 34.39 34.31 9.90
C PRO A 486 35.72 34.00 10.57
N ILE A 487 36.72 33.63 9.77
CA ILE A 487 38.11 33.67 10.22
C ILE A 487 38.46 35.15 10.19
N THR A 488 38.96 35.70 11.30
CA THR A 488 39.44 37.09 11.44
C THR A 488 39.80 37.72 10.09
N GLU A 489 39.00 38.73 9.68
CA GLU A 489 39.01 39.30 8.34
C GLU A 489 40.43 39.70 7.89
N ALA A 490 40.98 38.96 6.93
CA ALA A 490 42.07 39.45 6.11
C ALA A 490 41.48 40.13 4.87
N SER A 491 40.82 41.28 5.08
CA SER A 491 40.36 42.12 3.97
C SER A 491 41.53 42.95 3.45
N LEU A 492 41.72 42.93 2.14
CA LEU A 492 42.56 43.88 1.43
C LEU A 492 41.63 44.86 0.74
N GLU A 493 41.89 46.16 0.87
CA GLU A 493 41.28 47.15 -0.01
C GLU A 493 42.42 47.99 -0.59
N MET A 494 42.49 48.06 -1.92
CA MET A 494 43.34 49.01 -2.60
C MET A 494 42.45 50.07 -3.24
N ARG A 495 42.70 51.33 -2.88
CA ARG A 495 42.17 52.50 -3.58
C ARG A 495 43.35 53.38 -3.89
N ASP A 496 43.81 53.42 -5.14
CA ASP A 496 44.89 54.34 -5.47
C ASP A 496 44.69 55.02 -6.82
N ASN A 497 44.99 56.32 -6.82
CA ASN A 497 45.14 57.20 -7.97
C ASN A 497 46.60 57.69 -7.87
N LEU A 498 47.59 57.00 -8.46
CA LEU A 498 48.90 57.53 -8.89
C LEU A 498 49.84 56.37 -9.30
N GLY A 499 50.75 56.64 -10.25
CA GLY A 499 51.53 55.63 -10.97
C GLY A 499 52.75 55.07 -10.23
N SER A 500 52.75 53.76 -9.98
CA SER A 500 53.88 52.82 -9.90
C SER A 500 53.35 51.41 -9.57
N PRO A 501 54.09 50.30 -9.81
CA PRO A 501 53.65 48.97 -9.41
C PRO A 501 53.58 48.89 -7.88
N ASN A 502 52.35 48.81 -7.35
CA ASN A 502 52.10 48.64 -5.93
C ASN A 502 51.84 47.16 -5.63
N LYS A 503 52.54 46.63 -4.62
CA LYS A 503 52.32 45.30 -4.04
C LYS A 503 51.65 45.49 -2.69
N VAL A 504 50.51 44.82 -2.49
CA VAL A 504 49.80 44.84 -1.20
C VAL A 504 49.56 43.42 -0.74
N THR A 505 49.83 43.19 0.54
CA THR A 505 49.76 41.87 1.17
C THR A 505 48.90 41.90 2.42
N SER A 506 48.18 40.82 2.69
CA SER A 506 47.48 40.59 3.96
C SER A 506 47.62 39.12 4.34
N SER A 507 47.55 38.84 5.65
CA SER A 507 47.79 37.49 6.16
C SER A 507 46.69 37.04 7.10
N PHE A 508 46.35 35.75 7.05
CA PHE A 508 45.48 35.09 8.00
C PHE A 508 46.16 33.81 8.50
N THR A 509 45.77 33.33 9.69
CA THR A 509 46.33 32.11 10.29
C THR A 509 45.25 31.08 10.51
N LEU A 510 45.53 29.83 10.16
CA LEU A 510 44.70 28.67 10.44
C LEU A 510 45.36 27.85 11.55
N SER A 511 44.61 27.55 12.62
CA SER A 511 45.09 26.73 13.74
C SER A 511 45.04 25.22 13.46
N GLU A 512 44.32 24.80 12.42
CA GLU A 512 44.17 23.41 11.97
C GLU A 512 43.87 23.39 10.46
N SER A 513 43.96 22.23 9.80
CA SER A 513 43.67 22.10 8.36
C SER A 513 42.17 22.26 8.07
N LYS A 514 41.80 23.16 7.15
CA LYS A 514 40.40 23.49 6.82
C LYS A 514 40.21 23.84 5.34
N THR A 515 38.99 23.63 4.83
CA THR A 515 38.56 24.20 3.54
C THR A 515 38.19 25.67 3.73
N VAL A 516 38.93 26.55 3.07
CA VAL A 516 38.73 28.00 3.11
C VAL A 516 38.15 28.47 1.78
N ALA A 517 37.05 29.23 1.84
CA ALA A 517 36.53 29.93 0.68
C ALA A 517 37.19 31.31 0.57
N VAL A 518 37.86 31.57 -0.56
CA VAL A 518 38.47 32.86 -0.89
C VAL A 518 37.58 33.56 -1.92
N LYS A 519 36.93 34.64 -1.51
CA LYS A 519 36.15 35.48 -2.42
C LYS A 519 37.02 36.60 -2.98
N VAL A 520 37.00 36.81 -4.29
CA VAL A 520 37.67 37.95 -4.95
C VAL A 520 36.59 38.78 -5.64
N TYR A 521 36.39 40.01 -5.18
CA TYR A 521 35.54 40.98 -5.88
C TYR A 521 36.41 41.93 -6.71
N ALA A 522 35.99 42.35 -7.90
CA ALA A 522 36.66 43.40 -8.67
C ALA A 522 35.62 44.24 -9.42
N GLN A 523 35.70 45.57 -9.35
CA GLN A 523 34.66 46.47 -9.89
C GLN A 523 34.61 46.59 -11.42
N ARG A 524 35.61 46.10 -12.17
CA ARG A 524 35.57 45.97 -13.64
C ARG A 524 36.30 44.72 -14.12
N SER A 525 35.78 44.10 -15.18
CA SER A 525 36.39 42.96 -15.87
C SER A 525 37.61 43.40 -16.67
N CYS A 526 38.78 42.90 -16.28
CA CYS A 526 39.95 42.94 -17.14
C CYS A 526 39.90 41.71 -18.07
N ASN A 527 40.18 41.90 -19.36
CA ASN A 527 40.14 40.84 -20.35
C ASN A 527 41.28 39.84 -20.07
N MET A 528 40.97 38.54 -19.97
CA MET A 528 41.87 37.49 -19.42
C MET A 528 43.25 37.36 -20.11
N ASN A 529 43.42 37.97 -21.28
CA ASN A 529 44.66 37.93 -22.08
C ASN A 529 45.48 39.24 -22.04
N ALA A 530 45.05 40.26 -21.28
CA ALA A 530 45.78 41.52 -21.15
C ALA A 530 46.84 41.45 -20.03
N ALA A 531 48.04 42.00 -20.28
CA ALA A 531 49.13 42.10 -19.30
C ALA A 531 48.77 42.95 -18.06
N ASP A 532 47.66 43.65 -18.15
CA ASP A 532 47.19 44.70 -17.25
C ASP A 532 46.36 44.16 -16.06
N CYS A 533 46.03 42.87 -15.99
CA CYS A 533 45.22 42.33 -14.88
C CYS A 533 46.00 42.20 -13.54
N PRO A 534 45.37 42.51 -12.39
CA PRO A 534 45.97 42.23 -11.07
C PRO A 534 46.16 40.72 -10.87
N LYS A 535 47.38 40.34 -10.47
CA LYS A 535 47.78 38.98 -10.14
C LYS A 535 47.66 38.79 -8.62
N ILE A 536 46.85 37.81 -8.20
CA ILE A 536 46.68 37.45 -6.79
C ILE A 536 47.38 36.12 -6.55
N LYS A 537 48.28 36.08 -5.58
CA LYS A 537 49.04 34.88 -5.17
C LYS A 537 48.85 34.64 -3.68
N MET A 538 48.84 33.38 -3.28
CA MET A 538 48.79 33.00 -1.86
C MET A 538 50.03 32.19 -1.52
N TYR A 539 50.68 32.52 -0.41
CA TYR A 539 51.89 31.89 0.09
C TYR A 539 51.65 31.33 1.49
N LYS A 540 52.33 30.24 1.84
CA LYS A 540 52.51 29.78 3.24
C LYS A 540 53.54 30.63 3.97
N SER A 541 53.65 30.45 5.29
CA SER A 541 54.64 31.13 6.14
C SER A 541 56.09 30.83 5.72
N ASN A 542 56.33 29.66 5.12
CA ASN A 542 57.63 29.25 4.58
C ASN A 542 57.94 29.83 3.18
N GLY A 543 57.05 30.65 2.61
CA GLY A 543 57.20 31.25 1.28
C GLY A 543 56.80 30.36 0.10
N GLU A 544 56.31 29.14 0.35
CA GLU A 544 55.78 28.25 -0.68
C GLU A 544 54.51 28.83 -1.30
N LEU A 545 54.46 28.91 -2.63
CA LEU A 545 53.26 29.35 -3.36
C LEU A 545 52.18 28.26 -3.28
N VAL A 546 51.07 28.58 -2.63
CA VAL A 546 49.92 27.69 -2.43
C VAL A 546 49.01 27.69 -3.65
N ASN A 547 48.70 28.89 -4.15
CA ASN A 547 47.85 29.04 -5.32
C ASN A 547 48.09 30.41 -6.00
N ALA A 548 47.84 30.47 -7.30
CA ALA A 548 47.77 31.70 -8.09
C ALA A 548 46.33 31.85 -8.61
N ILE A 549 45.62 32.85 -8.09
CA ILE A 549 44.19 33.02 -8.28
C ILE A 549 43.95 33.93 -9.50
N PHE A 550 43.29 33.41 -10.53
CA PHE A 550 42.86 34.18 -11.70
C PHE A 550 41.46 33.77 -12.18
N LYS A 551 40.51 34.72 -12.15
CA LYS A 551 39.41 34.92 -13.12
C LYS A 551 38.59 36.16 -12.73
N THR A 552 38.36 37.05 -13.69
CA THR A 552 37.92 38.44 -13.48
C THR A 552 36.55 38.76 -14.09
N GLU A 553 35.65 37.77 -14.16
CA GLU A 553 34.30 38.02 -14.71
C GLU A 553 33.11 37.55 -13.85
N THR A 554 33.29 36.88 -12.70
CA THR A 554 32.14 36.56 -11.82
C THR A 554 32.50 36.45 -10.33
N ASN A 555 31.54 36.86 -9.47
CA ASN A 555 31.50 36.68 -8.02
C ASN A 555 31.52 35.19 -7.60
N THR A 556 32.62 34.47 -7.83
CA THR A 556 32.75 33.05 -7.46
C THR A 556 33.73 32.86 -6.32
N ASP A 557 33.34 32.05 -5.34
CA ASP A 557 34.22 31.66 -4.24
C ASP A 557 35.19 30.58 -4.74
N ILE A 558 36.48 30.73 -4.43
CA ILE A 558 37.49 29.71 -4.69
C ILE A 558 37.68 28.89 -3.42
N LEU A 559 37.40 27.59 -3.49
CA LEU A 559 37.59 26.69 -2.37
C LEU A 559 39.02 26.15 -2.37
N LEU A 560 39.72 26.30 -1.25
CA LEU A 560 41.09 25.82 -1.05
C LEU A 560 41.16 24.97 0.21
N ASP A 561 41.68 23.76 0.10
CA ASP A 561 42.03 22.93 1.25
C ASP A 561 43.39 23.35 1.78
N LEU A 562 43.39 24.07 2.90
CA LEU A 562 44.57 24.68 3.50
C LEU A 562 44.93 23.93 4.79
N ALA A 563 46.21 23.69 5.02
CA ALA A 563 46.72 23.10 6.26
C ALA A 563 46.80 24.15 7.39
N ALA A 564 47.08 23.71 8.61
CA ALA A 564 47.41 24.62 9.71
C ALA A 564 48.69 25.42 9.39
N ASP A 565 48.55 26.71 9.05
CA ASP A 565 49.66 27.60 8.73
C ASP A 565 49.20 29.07 8.74
N THR A 566 50.16 30.00 8.68
CA THR A 566 49.90 31.41 8.34
C THR A 566 50.03 31.59 6.84
N TYR A 567 48.96 32.07 6.21
CA TYR A 567 48.90 32.31 4.78
C TYR A 567 49.01 33.81 4.50
N THR A 568 49.86 34.18 3.55
CA THR A 568 49.99 35.56 3.05
C THR A 568 49.41 35.63 1.65
N ILE A 569 48.38 36.46 1.47
CA ILE A 569 47.82 36.80 0.17
C ILE A 569 48.53 38.05 -0.33
N GLU A 570 49.00 37.99 -1.57
CA GLU A 570 49.72 39.04 -2.26
C GLU A 570 48.98 39.43 -3.54
N MET A 571 48.82 40.73 -3.74
CA MET A 571 48.30 41.29 -4.96
C MET A 571 49.34 42.19 -5.62
N SER A 572 49.53 42.01 -6.93
CA SER A 572 50.41 42.82 -7.76
C SER A 572 49.71 43.19 -9.07
N TYR A 573 49.79 44.44 -9.53
CA TYR A 573 49.23 44.88 -10.81
C TYR A 573 50.20 45.80 -11.57
N GLU A 574 50.01 45.95 -12.89
CA GLU A 574 50.74 46.89 -13.77
C GLU A 574 49.75 47.59 -14.71
N ILE A 575 49.24 48.80 -14.41
CA ILE A 575 48.46 49.63 -15.37
C ILE A 575 48.76 51.14 -15.18
N PRO A 576 48.78 51.97 -16.25
CA PRO A 576 48.89 53.44 -16.18
C PRO A 576 47.71 54.15 -15.48
N SER A 577 47.94 55.39 -15.05
CA SER A 577 47.06 56.26 -14.26
C SER A 577 45.60 56.35 -14.74
N ASP A 578 44.67 56.33 -13.77
CA ASP A 578 43.23 56.64 -13.81
C ASP A 578 42.21 55.49 -13.68
N ASN A 579 42.55 54.39 -12.99
CA ASN A 579 41.56 53.37 -12.61
C ASN A 579 41.61 53.01 -11.13
N TYR A 580 40.43 53.00 -10.47
CA TYR A 580 40.25 52.42 -9.14
C TYR A 580 39.84 50.95 -9.28
N ILE A 581 40.50 50.04 -8.55
CA ILE A 581 40.10 48.63 -8.48
C ILE A 581 39.97 48.25 -7.01
N THR A 582 38.74 48.15 -6.51
CA THR A 582 38.48 47.60 -5.17
C THR A 582 38.48 46.08 -5.26
N ILE A 583 39.44 45.42 -4.60
CA ILE A 583 39.45 43.97 -4.46
C ILE A 583 39.31 43.55 -3.02
N SER A 584 38.10 43.19 -2.61
CA SER A 584 37.84 42.64 -1.27
C SER A 584 38.08 41.14 -1.28
N LEU A 585 39.03 40.70 -0.46
CA LEU A 585 39.30 39.29 -0.15
C LEU A 585 38.60 38.92 1.15
N ASN A 586 37.59 38.07 1.07
CA ASN A 586 36.93 37.52 2.25
C ASN A 586 37.29 36.05 2.37
N THR A 587 37.91 35.68 3.48
CA THR A 587 38.11 34.28 3.87
C THR A 587 37.05 33.91 4.89
N ARG A 588 36.34 32.81 4.65
CA ARG A 588 35.42 32.25 5.63
C ARG A 588 35.70 30.77 5.80
N GLU A 589 35.61 30.32 7.04
CA GLU A 589 35.60 28.89 7.33
C GLU A 589 34.27 28.33 6.82
N LEU A 590 34.33 27.26 6.04
CA LEU A 590 33.15 26.45 5.82
C LEU A 590 33.18 25.36 6.88
N GLY A 591 32.29 25.46 7.87
CA GLY A 591 32.03 24.34 8.77
C GLY A 591 31.49 23.18 7.94
N THR A 592 32.32 22.18 7.70
CA THR A 592 31.86 20.90 7.15
C THR A 592 31.22 20.12 8.30
N ILE A 593 29.95 19.75 8.17
CA ILE A 593 29.36 18.67 8.97
C ILE A 593 30.34 17.49 8.86
N SER A 594 30.84 17.03 10.01
CA SER A 594 31.95 16.08 10.07
C SER A 594 31.58 14.78 9.35
N GLU A 595 32.54 14.08 8.75
CA GLU A 595 32.30 12.72 8.20
C GLU A 595 31.77 11.75 9.29
N GLY A 596 31.99 12.06 10.58
CA GLY A 596 31.43 11.31 11.71
C GLY A 596 29.90 11.47 11.91
N GLU A 597 29.28 12.47 11.28
CA GLU A 597 27.83 12.73 11.27
C GLU A 597 27.13 12.09 10.05
N LEU A 598 27.86 11.40 9.17
CA LEU A 598 27.32 10.55 8.09
C LEU A 598 26.64 9.26 8.60
N LYS A 599 26.23 9.23 9.86
CA LYS A 599 25.44 8.15 10.45
C LYS A 599 24.00 8.24 9.93
N ALA A 600 23.27 7.13 10.06
CA ALA A 600 21.84 7.01 9.83
C ALA A 600 21.07 8.33 10.09
N ALA A 601 20.68 9.05 9.05
CA ALA A 601 19.92 10.28 9.20
C ALA A 601 18.48 9.90 9.56
N TYR A 602 17.99 10.41 10.69
CA TYR A 602 16.60 10.22 11.07
C TYR A 602 15.70 10.88 10.02
N THR A 603 14.64 10.18 9.66
CA THR A 603 13.56 10.67 8.81
C THR A 603 12.23 10.41 9.51
N GLY A 604 11.16 11.09 9.07
CA GLY A 604 9.88 11.06 9.76
C GLY A 604 9.32 9.65 9.96
N GLY A 605 8.30 9.54 10.81
CA GLY A 605 7.60 8.29 11.07
C GLY A 605 8.44 7.28 11.84
N LEU A 606 7.79 6.16 12.17
CA LEU A 606 8.32 5.14 13.05
C LEU A 606 8.29 3.76 12.39
N ARG A 607 9.20 2.91 12.84
CA ARG A 607 9.25 1.48 12.53
C ARG A 607 9.36 0.67 13.82
N VAL A 608 8.97 -0.59 13.78
CA VAL A 608 9.13 -1.50 14.93
C VAL A 608 10.59 -1.87 15.08
N LYS A 609 11.13 -1.62 16.26
CA LYS A 609 12.43 -2.12 16.69
C LYS A 609 12.32 -3.53 17.25
N GLU A 610 11.28 -3.75 18.06
CA GLU A 610 11.14 -4.97 18.85
C GLU A 610 9.67 -5.25 19.20
N LEU A 611 9.30 -6.53 19.18
CA LEU A 611 8.03 -7.06 19.67
C LEU A 611 8.32 -7.98 20.86
N GLN A 612 7.71 -7.70 22.00
CA GLN A 612 7.82 -8.53 23.19
C GLN A 612 6.51 -9.25 23.47
N PHE A 613 6.55 -10.58 23.45
CA PHE A 613 5.42 -11.44 23.77
C PHE A 613 5.51 -11.85 25.23
N ARG A 614 4.48 -11.55 26.01
CA ARG A 614 4.43 -11.80 27.45
C ARG A 614 3.23 -12.64 27.82
N ASP A 615 3.41 -13.49 28.82
CA ASP A 615 2.30 -14.21 29.44
C ASP A 615 1.44 -13.28 30.32
N GLN A 616 0.43 -13.86 30.95
CA GLN A 616 -0.49 -13.17 31.83
C GLN A 616 0.17 -12.61 33.11
N ASP A 617 1.19 -13.30 33.62
CA ASP A 617 1.97 -12.86 34.79
C ASP A 617 3.00 -11.78 34.41
N ASN A 618 2.96 -11.30 33.17
CA ASN A 618 3.85 -10.32 32.57
C ASN A 618 5.30 -10.83 32.37
N SER A 619 5.51 -12.15 32.40
CA SER A 619 6.80 -12.78 32.09
C SER A 619 7.05 -12.80 30.58
N LEU A 620 8.29 -12.52 30.18
CA LEU A 620 8.69 -12.50 28.77
C LEU A 620 8.82 -13.94 28.23
N LEU A 621 8.05 -14.27 27.19
CA LEU A 621 8.06 -15.59 26.54
C LEU A 621 9.06 -15.63 25.39
N THR A 622 8.98 -14.65 24.49
CA THR A 622 9.85 -14.53 23.32
C THR A 622 9.90 -13.08 22.86
N THR A 623 10.97 -12.74 22.15
CA THR A 623 11.17 -11.41 21.57
C THR A 623 11.54 -11.54 20.10
N LYS A 624 10.89 -10.73 19.26
CA LYS A 624 11.30 -10.52 17.87
C LYS A 624 11.94 -9.15 17.75
N ARG A 625 13.20 -9.09 17.32
CA ARG A 625 13.97 -7.84 17.19
C ARG A 625 14.38 -7.62 15.74
N TYR A 626 14.29 -6.40 15.25
CA TYR A 626 14.54 -6.05 13.86
C TYR A 626 15.71 -5.07 13.72
N GLU A 627 16.62 -5.33 12.78
CA GLU A 627 17.72 -4.44 12.42
C GLU A 627 17.61 -4.04 10.94
N TYR A 628 17.76 -2.75 10.66
CA TYR A 628 17.53 -2.13 9.35
C TYR A 628 18.82 -1.57 8.73
N HIS A 629 19.90 -2.34 8.85
CA HIS A 629 21.23 -1.94 8.40
C HIS A 629 21.68 -2.76 7.18
N GLU A 630 22.62 -2.22 6.41
CA GLU A 630 23.30 -3.00 5.37
C GLU A 630 24.02 -4.20 6.01
N PHE A 631 23.92 -5.38 5.38
CA PHE A 631 24.52 -6.59 5.94
C PHE A 631 26.03 -6.44 6.10
N GLY A 632 26.53 -6.70 7.31
CA GLY A 632 27.96 -6.55 7.65
C GLY A 632 28.36 -5.14 8.10
N ASN A 633 27.45 -4.15 8.08
CA ASN A 633 27.70 -2.82 8.63
C ASN A 633 26.61 -2.41 9.63
N THR A 634 26.90 -2.48 10.92
CA THR A 634 25.93 -2.20 12.00
C THR A 634 25.61 -0.72 12.19
N THR A 635 26.21 0.19 11.41
CA THR A 635 26.05 1.64 11.56
C THR A 635 25.36 2.31 10.38
N GLN A 636 25.26 1.59 9.26
CA GLN A 636 24.78 2.11 7.99
C GLN A 636 23.36 1.63 7.74
N SER A 637 22.40 2.54 7.74
CA SER A 637 21.00 2.23 7.41
C SER A 637 20.89 1.62 6.00
N SER A 638 20.05 0.61 5.81
CA SER A 638 19.64 0.14 4.48
C SER A 638 18.46 0.94 3.92
N GLY A 639 17.93 1.88 4.70
CA GLY A 639 16.78 2.69 4.34
C GLY A 639 17.10 3.63 3.17
N ARG A 640 16.23 3.60 2.17
CA ARG A 640 16.26 4.48 1.00
C ARG A 640 15.02 5.36 0.99
N SER A 641 15.22 6.66 0.81
CA SER A 641 14.13 7.61 0.61
C SER A 641 13.70 7.65 -0.83
N LEU A 642 12.40 7.80 -1.05
CA LEU A 642 11.81 7.83 -2.39
C LEU A 642 12.13 9.13 -3.13
N ASN A 643 12.06 10.27 -2.43
CA ASN A 643 12.40 11.60 -2.94
C ASN A 643 13.05 12.46 -1.83
N PRO A 644 14.05 13.31 -2.13
CA PRO A 644 14.55 14.28 -1.16
C PRO A 644 13.51 15.40 -0.96
N PRO A 645 13.22 15.82 0.28
CA PRO A 645 12.31 16.94 0.53
C PRO A 645 12.98 18.26 0.11
N MET A 646 12.37 18.99 -0.82
CA MET A 646 12.79 20.35 -1.21
C MET A 646 11.74 21.36 -0.78
N PHE A 647 12.14 22.46 -0.15
CA PHE A 647 11.20 23.45 0.40
C PHE A 647 11.31 24.83 -0.27
N ILE A 648 12.34 25.06 -1.08
CA ILE A 648 12.61 26.35 -1.73
C ILE A 648 12.27 26.21 -3.21
N SER A 649 11.43 27.11 -3.71
CA SER A 649 11.12 27.23 -5.13
C SER A 649 12.25 27.90 -5.92
N ARG A 650 12.22 27.81 -7.25
CA ARG A 650 13.07 28.59 -8.15
C ARG A 650 12.80 30.10 -8.01
N ASN A 651 13.71 30.95 -8.51
CA ASN A 651 13.47 32.37 -8.82
C ASN A 651 12.27 32.55 -9.76
N VAL A 652 11.15 32.96 -9.20
CA VAL A 652 9.87 33.28 -9.81
C VAL A 652 9.89 34.70 -10.37
N PRO A 653 9.86 34.93 -11.69
CA PRO A 653 9.80 36.28 -12.25
C PRO A 653 8.48 36.97 -11.88
N VAL A 654 8.61 38.18 -11.33
CA VAL A 654 7.47 39.04 -10.95
C VAL A 654 7.30 40.23 -11.89
N SER A 655 8.38 40.69 -12.54
CA SER A 655 8.35 41.68 -13.63
C SER A 655 9.62 41.58 -14.48
N VAL A 656 9.71 42.36 -15.57
CA VAL A 656 10.94 42.44 -16.38
C VAL A 656 12.12 42.85 -15.49
N GLY A 657 13.13 41.99 -15.40
CA GLY A 657 14.32 42.20 -14.55
C GLY A 657 14.08 42.03 -13.04
N CYS A 658 12.91 41.52 -12.62
CA CYS A 658 12.60 41.21 -11.22
C CYS A 658 12.13 39.76 -11.02
N SER A 659 12.69 39.07 -10.04
CA SER A 659 12.26 37.72 -9.63
C SER A 659 12.30 37.55 -8.12
N GLN A 660 11.44 36.70 -7.54
CA GLN A 660 11.36 36.37 -6.11
C GLN A 660 11.55 34.87 -5.90
N THR A 661 11.98 34.43 -4.73
CA THR A 661 12.02 33.00 -4.38
C THR A 661 10.98 32.70 -3.30
N ILE A 662 10.33 31.55 -3.32
CA ILE A 662 9.31 31.17 -2.33
C ILE A 662 9.84 30.01 -1.48
N LEU A 663 9.77 30.16 -0.17
CA LEU A 663 10.00 29.09 0.79
C LEU A 663 8.65 28.53 1.24
N SER A 664 8.45 27.22 1.12
CA SER A 664 7.21 26.53 1.45
C SER A 664 7.40 25.58 2.63
N SER A 665 6.36 25.37 3.44
CA SER A 665 6.37 24.37 4.51
C SER A 665 6.27 22.95 4.02
N ASN A 666 5.56 22.75 2.90
CA ASN A 666 5.45 21.45 2.28
C ASN A 666 6.63 21.25 1.35
N ALA A 667 7.11 20.01 1.32
CA ALA A 667 8.05 19.63 0.29
C ALA A 667 7.38 19.76 -1.08
N MET A 668 8.14 20.27 -2.04
CA MET A 668 7.71 20.41 -3.44
C MET A 668 7.37 19.05 -4.06
N PHE A 669 8.00 17.98 -3.57
CA PHE A 669 7.62 16.61 -3.89
C PHE A 669 6.80 16.02 -2.76
N PRO A 670 5.68 15.33 -3.06
CA PRO A 670 4.96 14.58 -2.07
C PRO A 670 5.91 13.65 -1.31
N LEU A 671 5.93 13.79 0.01
CA LEU A 671 6.67 12.89 0.91
C LEU A 671 5.94 11.57 1.14
N ASN A 672 4.96 11.26 0.29
CA ASN A 672 4.15 10.07 0.39
C ASN A 672 4.91 8.91 -0.23
N GLY A 673 4.98 7.78 0.48
CA GLY A 673 5.64 6.59 -0.02
C GLY A 673 4.77 5.35 -0.06
N GLN A 674 5.42 4.20 -0.18
CA GLN A 674 4.77 2.91 -0.33
C GLN A 674 4.12 2.49 0.99
N SER A 675 2.82 2.20 0.97
CA SER A 675 2.07 1.71 2.14
C SER A 675 2.20 2.59 3.39
N GLY A 676 2.20 3.92 3.21
CA GLY A 676 2.27 4.88 4.31
C GLY A 676 3.68 5.16 4.85
N SER A 677 4.70 4.41 4.41
CA SER A 677 6.11 4.69 4.72
C SER A 677 6.81 5.40 3.57
N HIS A 678 7.54 6.47 3.86
CA HIS A 678 8.44 7.16 2.91
C HIS A 678 9.86 6.58 2.88
N VAL A 679 10.12 5.53 3.65
CA VAL A 679 11.37 4.78 3.62
C VAL A 679 11.11 3.33 3.22
N ASN A 680 11.94 2.84 2.30
CA ASN A 680 12.00 1.42 1.98
C ASN A 680 13.39 0.88 2.36
N TYR A 681 13.42 -0.18 3.17
CA TYR A 681 14.65 -0.85 3.60
C TYR A 681 14.99 -1.98 2.65
N THR A 682 16.18 -1.92 2.05
CA THR A 682 16.66 -2.98 1.14
C THR A 682 17.17 -4.20 1.88
N ASN A 683 17.53 -4.04 3.16
CA ASN A 683 18.07 -5.10 4.02
C ASN A 683 17.39 -5.04 5.39
N VAL A 684 16.93 -6.18 5.89
CA VAL A 684 16.34 -6.31 7.23
C VAL A 684 16.85 -7.61 7.85
N THR A 685 17.24 -7.56 9.12
CA THR A 685 17.57 -8.76 9.91
C THR A 685 16.55 -8.91 11.03
N GLU A 686 15.82 -10.01 11.05
CA GLU A 686 14.95 -10.40 12.16
C GLU A 686 15.70 -11.37 13.06
N TYR A 687 15.71 -11.11 14.36
CA TYR A 687 16.19 -12.02 15.40
C TYR A 687 14.99 -12.57 16.16
N THR A 688 15.01 -13.86 16.43
CA THR A 688 14.09 -14.49 17.38
C THR A 688 14.89 -14.88 18.61
N GLU A 689 14.60 -14.26 19.75
CA GLU A 689 15.29 -14.48 21.01
C GLU A 689 14.35 -15.25 21.96
N GLY A 690 14.75 -16.47 22.35
CA GLY A 690 13.91 -17.38 23.14
C GLY A 690 14.43 -18.83 23.21
N ILE A 691 13.52 -19.80 23.05
CA ILE A 691 13.83 -21.25 23.14
C ILE A 691 14.71 -21.72 21.97
N GLU A 692 14.45 -21.20 20.77
CA GLU A 692 15.29 -21.35 19.58
C GLU A 692 15.85 -19.98 19.21
N ASN A 693 17.17 -19.81 19.32
CA ASN A 693 17.84 -18.59 18.89
C ASN A 693 18.20 -18.71 17.41
N GLY A 694 17.89 -17.68 16.63
CA GLY A 694 18.16 -17.64 15.20
C GLY A 694 18.04 -16.23 14.65
N LYS A 695 18.39 -16.07 13.37
CA LYS A 695 18.12 -14.84 12.65
C LYS A 695 17.70 -15.13 11.21
N THR A 696 16.93 -14.23 10.62
CA THR A 696 16.58 -14.27 9.20
C THR A 696 16.95 -12.95 8.56
N GLU A 697 17.72 -13.01 7.47
CA GLU A 697 18.12 -11.86 6.67
C GLU A 697 17.26 -11.76 5.41
N TYR A 698 16.68 -10.60 5.16
CA TYR A 698 15.82 -10.31 4.01
C TYR A 698 16.45 -9.23 3.14
N THR A 699 16.48 -9.47 1.82
CA THR A 699 16.86 -8.48 0.80
C THR A 699 15.64 -8.12 -0.03
N TYR A 700 15.35 -6.83 -0.16
CA TYR A 700 14.21 -6.31 -0.91
C TYR A 700 14.63 -5.49 -2.13
N SER A 701 13.77 -5.47 -3.15
CA SER A 701 13.95 -4.64 -4.34
C SER A 701 13.71 -3.16 -4.05
N TYR A 702 14.45 -2.32 -4.78
CA TYR A 702 14.29 -0.88 -4.73
C TYR A 702 14.33 -0.29 -6.14
N ALA A 703 13.48 0.70 -6.38
CA ALA A 703 13.47 1.52 -7.58
C ALA A 703 13.21 2.96 -7.15
N SER A 704 14.10 3.88 -7.52
CA SER A 704 13.86 5.31 -7.38
C SER A 704 12.76 5.74 -8.35
N ASP A 705 11.95 6.73 -7.96
CA ASP A 705 11.10 7.41 -8.93
C ASP A 705 11.98 8.16 -9.96
N GLY A 706 11.41 8.52 -11.11
CA GLY A 706 12.17 9.16 -12.21
C GLY A 706 13.02 10.34 -11.74
N ALA A 707 14.27 10.44 -12.22
CA ALA A 707 15.25 11.42 -11.75
C ALA A 707 14.74 12.86 -11.89
N ILE A 708 14.44 13.49 -10.76
CA ILE A 708 14.32 14.93 -10.66
C ILE A 708 15.74 15.48 -10.50
N SER A 709 16.26 16.15 -11.52
CA SER A 709 17.58 16.76 -11.42
C SER A 709 17.52 18.01 -10.54
N ALA A 710 18.11 17.94 -9.33
CA ALA A 710 18.26 19.09 -8.45
C ALA A 710 19.03 20.26 -9.09
N SER A 711 19.83 20.00 -10.14
CA SER A 711 20.50 21.03 -10.93
C SER A 711 19.52 22.04 -11.53
N ASN A 712 18.34 21.59 -11.96
CA ASN A 712 17.35 22.41 -12.68
C ASN A 712 16.56 23.36 -11.77
N VAL A 713 16.73 23.23 -10.44
CA VAL A 713 16.00 24.02 -9.44
C VAL A 713 16.79 25.27 -9.03
N PHE A 714 18.13 25.20 -9.08
CA PHE A 714 19.03 26.28 -8.62
C PHE A 714 19.72 27.05 -9.75
N ASP A 715 19.72 26.54 -10.99
CA ASP A 715 20.38 27.19 -12.15
C ASP A 715 19.53 28.30 -12.82
N GLY A 716 18.35 28.60 -12.27
CA GLY A 716 17.59 29.78 -12.65
C GLY A 716 16.92 29.70 -14.03
N GLN A 717 16.87 28.52 -14.66
CA GLN A 717 16.13 28.26 -15.92
C GLN A 717 15.46 26.85 -15.91
N GLY A 718 14.36 26.66 -15.17
CA GLY A 718 13.65 25.37 -15.10
C GLY A 718 12.12 25.47 -15.04
N ASN A 719 11.45 24.59 -15.80
CA ASN A 719 10.00 24.49 -16.00
C ASN A 719 9.17 24.19 -14.73
N LEU A 720 7.84 24.26 -14.85
CA LEU A 720 6.85 23.70 -13.92
C LEU A 720 7.24 22.29 -13.43
N ILE A 721 7.25 22.10 -12.11
CA ILE A 721 7.59 20.81 -11.51
C ILE A 721 6.39 19.89 -11.59
N VAL A 722 6.55 18.81 -12.34
CA VAL A 722 5.54 17.77 -12.52
C VAL A 722 5.84 16.51 -11.73
N PRO A 723 4.83 15.68 -11.42
CA PRO A 723 5.04 14.39 -10.77
C PRO A 723 6.08 13.54 -11.50
N ALA A 724 6.99 12.93 -10.75
CA ALA A 724 7.90 11.93 -11.29
C ALA A 724 7.14 10.64 -11.66
N ALA A 725 7.70 9.87 -12.59
CA ALA A 725 7.19 8.53 -12.88
C ALA A 725 7.30 7.66 -11.62
N ASP A 726 6.15 7.18 -11.13
CA ASP A 726 6.03 6.35 -9.93
C ASP A 726 6.44 4.91 -10.24
N TYR A 727 7.45 4.37 -9.54
CA TYR A 727 7.88 2.97 -9.66
C TYR A 727 7.57 2.13 -8.40
N SER A 728 6.54 2.52 -7.63
CA SER A 728 6.16 1.87 -6.37
C SER A 728 5.89 0.37 -6.47
N HIS A 729 5.31 -0.11 -7.57
CA HIS A 729 5.07 -1.55 -7.76
C HIS A 729 6.37 -2.39 -7.85
N ARG A 730 7.52 -1.75 -8.14
CA ARG A 730 8.83 -2.43 -8.18
C ARG A 730 9.53 -2.49 -6.81
N ARG A 731 9.07 -1.75 -5.81
CA ARG A 731 9.70 -1.63 -4.49
C ARG A 731 9.20 -2.68 -3.52
N GLY A 732 10.05 -3.10 -2.57
CA GLY A 732 9.66 -4.00 -1.48
C GLY A 732 9.39 -5.45 -1.90
N GLN A 733 9.72 -5.86 -3.14
CA GLN A 733 9.63 -7.26 -3.56
C GLN A 733 10.78 -8.07 -2.94
N LEU A 734 10.49 -9.25 -2.40
CA LEU A 734 11.49 -10.09 -1.74
C LEU A 734 12.47 -10.67 -2.78
N LEU A 735 13.72 -10.20 -2.78
CA LEU A 735 14.79 -10.71 -3.66
C LEU A 735 15.54 -11.87 -3.04
N GLN A 736 15.73 -11.88 -1.72
CA GLN A 736 16.42 -12.95 -1.01
C GLN A 736 15.95 -13.08 0.44
N GLN A 737 15.84 -14.31 0.94
CA GLN A 737 15.62 -14.63 2.34
C GLN A 737 16.65 -15.70 2.75
N LYS A 738 17.48 -15.39 3.76
CA LYS A 738 18.41 -16.34 4.37
C LYS A 738 18.03 -16.60 5.82
N VAL A 739 17.74 -17.85 6.16
CA VAL A 739 17.45 -18.28 7.52
C VAL A 739 18.72 -18.84 8.15
N TYR A 740 19.03 -18.41 9.36
CA TYR A 740 20.20 -18.82 10.12
C TYR A 740 19.79 -19.48 11.44
N ARG A 741 20.46 -20.57 11.77
CA ARG A 741 20.41 -21.19 13.10
C ARG A 741 21.57 -20.67 13.95
N TYR A 742 21.31 -20.40 15.23
CA TYR A 742 22.35 -20.09 16.20
C TYR A 742 22.98 -21.38 16.75
N GLU A 743 24.28 -21.53 16.55
CA GLU A 743 25.05 -22.68 17.01
C GLU A 743 25.63 -22.40 18.40
N LYS A 744 24.93 -22.83 19.47
CA LYS A 744 25.34 -22.60 20.87
C LYS A 744 26.78 -23.02 21.18
N ALA A 745 27.26 -24.07 20.52
CA ALA A 745 28.61 -24.60 20.74
C ALA A 745 29.72 -23.70 20.19
N SER A 746 29.47 -22.97 19.09
CA SER A 746 30.46 -22.11 18.44
C SER A 746 30.21 -20.62 18.68
N GLY A 747 29.01 -20.26 19.16
CA GLY A 747 28.55 -18.88 19.29
C GLY A 747 28.25 -18.19 17.94
N ASN A 748 28.26 -18.94 16.83
CA ASN A 748 28.12 -18.41 15.48
C ASN A 748 26.75 -18.75 14.85
N PHE A 749 26.40 -18.04 13.78
CA PHE A 749 25.23 -18.34 12.97
C PHE A 749 25.61 -19.13 11.72
N SER A 750 24.86 -20.20 11.44
CA SER A 750 24.99 -20.99 10.21
C SER A 750 23.72 -20.89 9.37
N VAL A 751 23.86 -20.65 8.07
CA VAL A 751 22.72 -20.64 7.13
C VAL A 751 22.12 -22.05 7.07
N VAL A 752 20.80 -22.14 7.22
CA VAL A 752 20.02 -23.38 7.05
C VAL A 752 19.13 -23.35 5.81
N GLU A 753 18.72 -22.15 5.36
CA GLU A 753 17.92 -21.95 4.16
C GLU A 753 18.32 -20.65 3.45
N ASP A 754 18.38 -20.65 2.12
CA ASP A 754 18.57 -19.48 1.26
C ASP A 754 17.60 -19.53 0.07
N THR A 755 16.62 -18.65 0.07
CA THR A 755 15.62 -18.48 -1.00
C THR A 755 15.90 -17.18 -1.76
N LYS A 756 16.08 -17.25 -3.08
CA LYS A 756 16.32 -16.08 -3.96
C LYS A 756 15.22 -15.97 -5.00
N ASN A 757 14.69 -14.78 -5.25
CA ASN A 757 13.72 -14.52 -6.31
C ASN A 757 14.28 -13.54 -7.35
N SER A 758 13.83 -13.69 -8.59
CA SER A 758 14.11 -12.75 -9.69
C SER A 758 12.81 -12.18 -10.24
N TYR A 759 12.87 -10.93 -10.69
CA TYR A 759 11.73 -10.20 -11.27
C TYR A 759 12.15 -9.47 -12.54
N THR A 760 11.28 -9.43 -13.54
CA THR A 760 11.54 -8.82 -14.84
C THR A 760 10.35 -7.97 -15.31
N THR A 761 10.65 -6.89 -16.02
CA THR A 761 9.68 -6.02 -16.70
C THR A 761 9.44 -6.48 -18.14
N TYR A 762 8.18 -6.63 -18.54
CA TYR A 762 7.76 -7.01 -19.89
C TYR A 762 7.07 -5.84 -20.61
N GLY A 763 7.70 -4.68 -20.66
CA GLY A 763 7.15 -3.47 -21.29
C GLY A 763 6.24 -2.63 -20.38
N ASP A 764 5.94 -1.41 -20.84
CA ASP A 764 5.15 -0.39 -20.15
C ASP A 764 4.08 0.23 -21.05
N ARG A 765 3.04 0.81 -20.43
CA ARG A 765 2.08 1.74 -21.05
C ARG A 765 2.12 3.04 -20.25
N ARG A 766 2.11 4.16 -20.96
CA ARG A 766 2.18 5.49 -20.35
C ARG A 766 0.97 6.31 -20.72
N THR A 767 0.26 6.80 -19.71
CA THR A 767 -0.74 7.87 -19.88
C THR A 767 -0.02 9.20 -19.77
N LYS A 768 -0.05 9.99 -20.84
CA LYS A 768 0.54 11.33 -20.88
C LYS A 768 -0.39 12.32 -20.21
N ASN A 769 0.16 13.22 -19.42
CA ASN A 769 -0.51 14.34 -18.75
C ASN A 769 0.23 15.65 -19.10
N ILE A 770 -0.46 16.79 -19.06
CA ILE A 770 0.16 18.12 -19.04
C ILE A 770 -0.37 18.85 -17.81
N MET A 771 0.53 19.16 -16.88
CA MET A 771 0.22 20.09 -15.80
C MET A 771 0.40 21.50 -16.34
N MET A 772 -0.55 22.39 -16.02
CA MET A 772 -0.46 23.81 -16.33
C MET A 772 -0.60 24.62 -15.04
N GLY A 773 0.28 25.61 -14.87
CA GLY A 773 0.32 26.42 -13.67
C GLY A 773 0.86 27.81 -13.93
N LYS A 774 0.86 28.64 -12.88
CA LYS A 774 1.52 29.93 -12.88
C LYS A 774 2.77 29.89 -12.02
N ILE A 775 3.89 30.32 -12.57
CA ILE A 775 5.11 30.62 -11.82
C ILE A 775 5.28 32.14 -11.81
N GLY A 776 4.72 32.77 -10.79
CA GLY A 776 4.68 34.24 -10.70
C GLY A 776 3.73 34.82 -11.73
N ALA A 777 4.25 35.69 -12.59
CA ALA A 777 3.49 36.27 -13.70
C ALA A 777 3.54 35.41 -14.99
N LEU A 778 4.32 34.33 -15.01
CA LEU A 778 4.46 33.47 -16.18
C LEU A 778 3.51 32.28 -16.10
N ASN A 779 2.86 32.01 -17.24
CA ASN A 779 2.12 30.79 -17.50
C ASN A 779 3.11 29.71 -17.92
N GLU A 780 3.18 28.60 -17.19
CA GLU A 780 4.09 27.47 -17.47
C GLU A 780 3.34 26.14 -17.50
N GLY A 781 3.73 25.25 -18.40
CA GLY A 781 3.18 23.91 -18.46
C GLY A 781 4.28 22.89 -18.77
N ASP A 782 4.20 21.73 -18.13
CA ASP A 782 5.13 20.63 -18.37
C ASP A 782 4.38 19.29 -18.42
N SER A 783 4.98 18.31 -19.09
CA SER A 783 4.37 17.00 -19.32
C SER A 783 4.92 15.96 -18.37
N TYR A 784 4.06 15.03 -17.93
CA TYR A 784 4.48 13.86 -17.17
C TYR A 784 3.67 12.63 -17.53
N ASP A 785 4.20 11.46 -17.19
CA ASP A 785 3.59 10.18 -17.51
C ASP A 785 3.12 9.47 -16.22
N ASN A 786 1.86 9.03 -16.21
CA ASN A 786 1.45 7.96 -15.32
C ASN A 786 1.87 6.63 -15.97
N ILE A 787 2.80 5.92 -15.36
CA ILE A 787 3.34 4.65 -15.90
C ILE A 787 2.56 3.45 -15.37
N SER A 788 2.38 2.46 -16.24
CA SER A 788 1.90 1.12 -15.92
C SER A 788 2.84 0.09 -16.48
N GLU A 789 3.23 -0.91 -15.67
CA GLU A 789 4.19 -1.93 -16.11
C GLU A 789 3.75 -3.34 -15.76
N ARG A 790 4.20 -4.27 -16.58
CA ARG A 790 4.11 -5.70 -16.34
C ARG A 790 5.40 -6.17 -15.67
N TYR A 791 5.45 -6.05 -14.35
CA TYR A 791 6.58 -6.48 -13.51
C TYR A 791 6.26 -7.79 -12.78
N LEU A 792 6.89 -8.89 -13.20
CA LEU A 792 6.52 -10.24 -12.79
C LEU A 792 7.72 -11.02 -12.23
N MET A 793 7.46 -11.95 -11.30
CA MET A 793 8.46 -12.86 -10.76
C MET A 793 8.85 -13.90 -11.82
N THR A 794 10.11 -13.95 -12.22
CA THR A 794 10.59 -14.85 -13.28
C THR A 794 11.27 -16.11 -12.77
N GLY A 795 11.62 -16.15 -11.48
CA GLY A 795 12.15 -17.37 -10.88
C GLY A 795 12.40 -17.28 -9.39
N THR A 796 12.55 -18.45 -8.79
CA THR A 796 12.86 -18.68 -7.39
C THR A 796 13.93 -19.77 -7.28
N SER A 797 14.91 -19.60 -6.40
CA SER A 797 15.92 -20.61 -6.09
C SER A 797 15.96 -20.80 -4.58
N LYS A 798 15.52 -21.96 -4.09
CA LYS A 798 15.56 -22.33 -2.67
C LYS A 798 16.68 -23.34 -2.41
N THR A 799 17.53 -23.07 -1.43
CA THR A 799 18.66 -23.92 -1.04
C THR A 799 18.59 -24.22 0.45
N ASN A 800 18.42 -25.49 0.82
CA ASN A 800 18.45 -25.96 2.20
C ASN A 800 19.82 -26.58 2.50
N TYR A 801 20.40 -26.22 3.65
CA TYR A 801 21.71 -26.71 4.09
C TYR A 801 21.53 -27.69 5.25
N TYR A 802 21.68 -28.98 4.97
CA TYR A 802 21.66 -30.02 5.99
C TYR A 802 23.08 -30.48 6.32
N PRO A 803 23.30 -31.07 7.52
CA PRO A 803 24.58 -31.73 7.82
C PRO A 803 24.95 -32.84 6.81
N SER A 804 23.95 -33.47 6.19
CA SER A 804 24.12 -34.53 5.19
C SER A 804 24.38 -34.01 3.77
N GLY A 805 24.29 -32.71 3.52
CA GLY A 805 24.47 -32.10 2.20
C GLY A 805 23.48 -30.97 1.91
N THR A 806 23.65 -30.36 0.74
CA THR A 806 22.82 -29.23 0.28
C THR A 806 21.74 -29.71 -0.67
N VAL A 807 20.51 -29.25 -0.46
CA VAL A 807 19.37 -29.50 -1.37
C VAL A 807 18.94 -28.17 -1.98
N LYS A 808 19.12 -28.01 -3.27
CA LYS A 808 18.69 -26.86 -4.07
C LYS A 808 17.53 -27.22 -5.01
N THR A 809 16.58 -26.30 -5.12
CA THR A 809 15.48 -26.32 -6.08
C THR A 809 15.42 -24.96 -6.79
N THR A 810 15.35 -24.94 -8.12
CA THR A 810 15.19 -23.71 -8.91
C THR A 810 13.92 -23.78 -9.74
N THR A 811 13.02 -22.82 -9.59
CA THR A 811 11.79 -22.68 -10.36
C THR A 811 11.87 -21.44 -11.25
N SER A 812 11.53 -21.54 -12.53
CA SER A 812 11.35 -20.42 -13.44
C SER A 812 9.89 -20.32 -13.91
N TYR A 813 9.45 -19.10 -14.19
CA TYR A 813 8.09 -18.80 -14.65
C TYR A 813 8.15 -18.11 -16.00
N ASP A 814 7.54 -18.74 -17.02
CA ASP A 814 7.41 -18.15 -18.35
C ASP A 814 5.99 -17.64 -18.54
N TYR A 815 5.88 -16.40 -19.02
CA TYR A 815 4.62 -15.70 -19.22
C TYR A 815 4.37 -15.43 -20.71
N ASP A 816 3.17 -14.92 -21.01
CA ASP A 816 2.78 -14.49 -22.36
C ASP A 816 3.80 -13.50 -22.96
N PRO A 817 4.31 -13.72 -24.19
CA PRO A 817 5.33 -12.86 -24.79
C PRO A 817 4.82 -11.50 -25.26
N GLY A 818 3.52 -11.22 -25.21
CA GLY A 818 2.88 -10.01 -25.73
C GLY A 818 3.20 -8.70 -24.98
N GLU A 819 4.47 -8.42 -24.68
CA GLU A 819 4.95 -7.24 -23.94
C GLU A 819 3.95 -6.79 -22.86
N TYR A 820 3.49 -5.53 -22.90
CA TYR A 820 2.57 -4.96 -21.92
C TYR A 820 1.17 -5.61 -21.94
N VAL A 821 0.68 -6.00 -23.13
CA VAL A 821 -0.69 -6.54 -23.30
C VAL A 821 -0.82 -8.00 -22.88
N GLY A 822 0.30 -8.69 -22.66
CA GLY A 822 0.33 -10.08 -22.23
C GLY A 822 -0.28 -10.31 -20.83
N ARG A 823 -0.75 -11.54 -20.60
CA ARG A 823 -1.34 -11.98 -19.33
C ARG A 823 -0.32 -12.06 -18.21
N THR A 824 -0.75 -11.85 -16.98
CA THR A 824 0.08 -11.94 -15.78
C THR A 824 0.13 -13.34 -15.16
N LEU A 825 -0.68 -14.27 -15.65
CA LEU A 825 -0.65 -15.68 -15.28
C LEU A 825 0.50 -16.43 -15.98
N PRO A 826 1.27 -17.28 -15.27
CA PRO A 826 2.34 -18.06 -15.89
C PRO A 826 1.77 -19.11 -16.84
N LEU A 827 2.35 -19.21 -18.04
CA LEU A 827 2.04 -20.22 -19.06
C LEU A 827 2.84 -21.50 -18.82
N THR A 828 4.08 -21.36 -18.39
CA THR A 828 4.97 -22.49 -18.05
C THR A 828 5.64 -22.24 -16.71
N THR A 829 5.76 -23.28 -15.90
CA THR A 829 6.55 -23.28 -14.67
C THR A 829 7.54 -24.44 -14.73
N THR A 830 8.84 -24.16 -14.63
CA THR A 830 9.89 -25.18 -14.76
C THR A 830 10.69 -25.24 -13.48
N THR A 831 10.67 -26.39 -12.79
CA THR A 831 11.37 -26.63 -11.53
C THR A 831 12.48 -27.65 -11.73
N THR A 832 13.71 -27.34 -11.33
CA THR A 832 14.86 -28.25 -11.33
C THR A 832 15.27 -28.55 -9.90
N ASP A 833 15.35 -29.84 -9.55
CA ASP A 833 15.77 -30.30 -8.22
C ASP A 833 17.31 -30.47 -8.11
N SER A 834 17.78 -30.97 -6.97
CA SER A 834 19.21 -31.18 -6.71
C SER A 834 19.83 -32.34 -7.48
N ASN A 835 19.01 -33.26 -7.98
CA ASN A 835 19.44 -34.39 -8.80
C ASN A 835 19.49 -34.01 -10.29
N GLY A 836 19.14 -32.76 -10.63
CA GLY A 836 19.02 -32.29 -12.01
C GLY A 836 17.72 -32.73 -12.69
N GLU A 837 16.76 -33.27 -11.94
CA GLU A 837 15.44 -33.60 -12.46
C GLU A 837 14.66 -32.32 -12.74
N VAL A 838 14.20 -32.17 -13.99
CA VAL A 838 13.46 -30.99 -14.46
C VAL A 838 11.99 -31.33 -14.59
N ILE A 839 11.13 -30.68 -13.81
CA ILE A 839 9.67 -30.76 -13.85
C ILE A 839 9.14 -29.49 -14.51
N GLU A 840 8.64 -29.60 -15.73
CA GLU A 840 7.99 -28.50 -16.46
C GLU A 840 6.48 -28.70 -16.46
N THR A 841 5.72 -27.73 -15.95
CA THR A 841 4.26 -27.69 -16.06
C THR A 841 3.83 -26.57 -17.00
N LYS A 842 3.22 -26.93 -18.12
CA LYS A 842 2.60 -26.00 -19.07
C LYS A 842 1.09 -25.95 -18.86
N THR A 843 0.54 -24.75 -18.69
CA THR A 843 -0.89 -24.51 -18.49
C THR A 843 -1.49 -23.78 -19.69
N TYR A 844 -2.63 -24.27 -20.16
CA TYR A 844 -3.45 -23.67 -21.20
C TYR A 844 -4.70 -23.07 -20.56
N TYR A 845 -4.92 -21.78 -20.76
CA TYR A 845 -6.08 -21.02 -20.27
C TYR A 845 -7.13 -20.85 -21.38
N PRO A 846 -8.34 -20.33 -21.08
CA PRO A 846 -9.42 -20.26 -22.06
C PRO A 846 -9.04 -19.47 -23.33
N ASP A 847 -8.32 -18.36 -23.16
CA ASP A 847 -7.89 -17.50 -24.28
C ASP A 847 -6.82 -18.17 -25.17
N ASP A 848 -6.08 -19.17 -24.67
CA ASP A 848 -5.11 -19.93 -25.47
C ASP A 848 -5.80 -20.87 -26.48
N VAL A 849 -7.03 -21.29 -26.19
CA VAL A 849 -7.77 -22.25 -27.02
C VAL A 849 -8.41 -21.53 -28.21
N ILE A 850 -7.61 -21.20 -29.22
CA ILE A 850 -8.04 -20.46 -30.42
C ILE A 850 -8.58 -21.38 -31.54
N SER A 851 -8.34 -22.69 -31.47
CA SER A 851 -8.92 -23.67 -32.39
C SER A 851 -9.05 -25.03 -31.72
N ILE A 852 -9.83 -25.94 -32.32
CA ILE A 852 -10.01 -27.33 -31.86
C ILE A 852 -8.71 -28.15 -31.81
N ARG A 853 -7.60 -27.66 -32.40
CA ARG A 853 -6.32 -28.38 -32.52
C ARG A 853 -5.26 -27.96 -31.51
N VAL A 854 -5.48 -26.86 -30.76
CA VAL A 854 -4.43 -26.25 -29.94
C VAL A 854 -3.92 -27.15 -28.82
N LEU A 855 -4.80 -27.98 -28.26
CA LEU A 855 -4.51 -28.81 -27.08
C LEU A 855 -3.91 -30.18 -27.41
N GLY A 856 -3.45 -30.38 -28.64
CA GLY A 856 -2.91 -31.65 -29.15
C GLY A 856 -4.00 -32.59 -29.66
N GLU A 857 -4.77 -33.20 -28.76
CA GLU A 857 -5.95 -34.00 -29.11
C GLU A 857 -7.13 -33.08 -29.47
N LEU A 858 -7.86 -33.44 -30.55
CA LEU A 858 -8.96 -32.65 -31.07
C LEU A 858 -10.08 -32.47 -30.04
N LEU A 859 -10.47 -31.22 -29.81
CA LEU A 859 -11.73 -30.91 -29.12
C LEU A 859 -12.91 -31.17 -30.06
N THR A 860 -14.02 -31.63 -29.52
CA THR A 860 -15.29 -31.62 -30.26
C THR A 860 -15.76 -30.18 -30.52
N THR A 861 -16.68 -30.01 -31.46
CA THR A 861 -17.27 -28.70 -31.74
C THR A 861 -17.96 -28.14 -30.50
N GLU A 862 -18.63 -29.00 -29.73
CA GLU A 862 -19.34 -28.66 -28.51
C GLU A 862 -18.39 -28.26 -27.38
N GLU A 863 -17.30 -29.01 -27.17
CA GLU A 863 -16.28 -28.70 -26.16
C GLU A 863 -15.60 -27.35 -26.44
N PHE A 864 -15.25 -27.11 -27.71
CA PHE A 864 -14.64 -25.86 -28.12
C PHE A 864 -15.62 -24.68 -27.98
N ALA A 865 -16.90 -24.88 -28.33
CA ALA A 865 -17.93 -23.87 -28.14
C ALA A 865 -18.12 -23.52 -26.66
N ALA A 866 -18.08 -24.51 -25.76
CA ALA A 866 -18.23 -24.31 -24.32
C ALA A 866 -17.08 -23.52 -23.67
N ILE A 867 -15.89 -23.47 -24.28
CA ILE A 867 -14.77 -22.65 -23.79
C ILE A 867 -14.97 -21.17 -24.16
N SER A 868 -15.69 -20.86 -25.23
CA SER A 868 -15.84 -19.48 -25.73
C SER A 868 -16.45 -18.50 -24.71
N PRO A 869 -17.48 -18.86 -23.92
CA PRO A 869 -17.97 -18.02 -22.83
C PRO A 869 -16.96 -17.72 -21.72
N LEU A 870 -15.89 -18.53 -21.57
CA LEU A 870 -14.90 -18.42 -20.50
C LEU A 870 -13.76 -17.47 -20.82
N LYS A 871 -13.63 -17.11 -22.09
CA LYS A 871 -12.63 -16.18 -22.62
C LYS A 871 -12.84 -14.77 -22.09
N SER A 872 -11.83 -13.92 -22.24
CA SER A 872 -11.86 -12.51 -21.80
C SER A 872 -13.06 -11.71 -22.34
N ASN A 873 -13.49 -12.02 -23.56
CA ASN A 873 -14.65 -11.42 -24.23
C ASN A 873 -15.93 -12.28 -24.16
N GLY A 874 -15.91 -13.37 -23.38
CA GLY A 874 -17.05 -14.25 -23.20
C GLY A 874 -18.09 -13.72 -22.21
N SER A 875 -19.22 -14.42 -22.10
CA SER A 875 -20.32 -14.05 -21.20
C SER A 875 -20.08 -14.43 -19.72
N GLN A 876 -19.16 -15.37 -19.46
CA GLN A 876 -18.78 -15.84 -18.11
C GLN A 876 -17.25 -15.91 -18.00
N PRO A 877 -16.54 -14.76 -18.10
CA PRO A 877 -15.09 -14.75 -18.18
C PRO A 877 -14.46 -15.38 -16.94
N ARG A 878 -13.65 -16.43 -17.16
CA ARG A 878 -12.90 -17.17 -16.14
C ARG A 878 -11.50 -17.46 -16.64
N ILE A 879 -10.83 -16.42 -17.12
CA ILE A 879 -9.57 -16.48 -17.88
C ILE A 879 -8.40 -17.11 -17.12
N GLY A 880 -8.47 -17.21 -15.78
CA GLY A 880 -7.46 -17.89 -14.98
C GLY A 880 -7.71 -19.38 -14.76
N THR A 881 -8.83 -19.92 -15.25
CA THR A 881 -9.15 -21.34 -15.07
C THR A 881 -8.36 -22.20 -16.05
N ALA A 882 -7.59 -23.17 -15.57
CA ALA A 882 -6.85 -24.08 -16.44
C ALA A 882 -7.81 -24.96 -17.26
N ILE A 883 -7.63 -24.99 -18.58
CA ILE A 883 -8.32 -25.89 -19.50
C ILE A 883 -7.54 -27.20 -19.68
N GLN A 884 -6.21 -27.09 -19.84
CA GLN A 884 -5.31 -28.24 -19.90
C GLN A 884 -4.00 -27.92 -19.17
N GLN A 885 -3.46 -28.91 -18.46
CA GLN A 885 -2.13 -28.86 -17.89
C GLN A 885 -1.32 -30.07 -18.36
N GLU A 886 -0.08 -29.82 -18.77
CA GLU A 886 0.88 -30.84 -19.16
C GLU A 886 2.08 -30.76 -18.22
N THR A 887 2.45 -31.87 -17.59
CA THR A 887 3.69 -31.95 -16.82
C THR A 887 4.68 -32.88 -17.51
N ARG A 888 5.89 -32.39 -17.72
CA ARG A 888 7.03 -33.13 -18.25
C ARG A 888 8.09 -33.31 -17.17
N ILE A 889 8.66 -34.51 -17.05
CA ILE A 889 9.86 -34.78 -16.26
C ILE A 889 11.01 -35.05 -17.22
N ASN A 890 12.08 -34.28 -17.15
CA ASN A 890 13.24 -34.36 -18.04
C ASN A 890 12.83 -34.35 -19.53
N ASN A 891 11.96 -33.40 -19.90
CA ASN A 891 11.32 -33.26 -21.22
C ASN A 891 10.41 -34.41 -21.66
N VAL A 892 10.23 -35.44 -20.83
CA VAL A 892 9.29 -36.53 -21.11
C VAL A 892 7.94 -36.18 -20.49
N LEU A 893 6.89 -36.11 -21.31
CA LEU A 893 5.51 -35.94 -20.82
C LEU A 893 5.20 -37.09 -19.85
N VAL A 894 4.80 -36.76 -18.62
CA VAL A 894 4.42 -37.74 -17.58
C VAL A 894 2.93 -37.70 -17.30
N THR A 895 2.34 -36.51 -17.31
CA THR A 895 0.91 -36.33 -17.02
C THR A 895 0.33 -35.25 -17.90
N LYS A 896 -0.86 -35.50 -18.42
CA LYS A 896 -1.71 -34.51 -19.06
C LYS A 896 -3.04 -34.54 -18.33
N GLN A 897 -3.57 -33.39 -17.92
CA GLN A 897 -4.90 -33.26 -17.34
C GLN A 897 -5.67 -32.23 -18.15
N ARG A 898 -6.93 -32.53 -18.50
CA ARG A 898 -7.80 -31.65 -19.27
C ARG A 898 -9.16 -31.57 -18.59
N THR A 899 -9.77 -30.39 -18.59
CA THR A 899 -11.14 -30.19 -18.13
C THR A 899 -11.99 -29.74 -19.32
N ASN A 900 -12.90 -30.60 -19.77
CA ASN A 900 -13.86 -30.28 -20.82
C ASN A 900 -15.12 -29.69 -20.17
N TYR A 901 -15.58 -28.58 -20.74
CA TYR A 901 -16.73 -27.83 -20.23
C TYR A 901 -17.96 -28.09 -21.09
N LYS A 902 -19.13 -27.91 -20.48
CA LYS A 902 -20.43 -27.96 -21.15
C LYS A 902 -21.31 -26.83 -20.63
N ASP A 903 -22.25 -26.41 -21.47
CA ASP A 903 -23.36 -25.57 -21.06
C ASP A 903 -24.45 -26.39 -20.34
N TRP A 904 -24.62 -26.13 -19.05
CA TRP A 904 -25.64 -26.72 -18.19
C TRP A 904 -26.76 -25.69 -17.97
N SER A 905 -27.60 -25.49 -18.98
CA SER A 905 -28.75 -24.58 -18.93
C SER A 905 -28.38 -23.12 -18.60
N GLY A 906 -27.32 -22.61 -19.23
CA GLY A 906 -26.80 -21.27 -19.06
C GLY A 906 -25.58 -21.18 -18.14
N LEU A 907 -25.20 -22.24 -17.44
CA LEU A 907 -23.99 -22.31 -16.61
C LEU A 907 -22.91 -23.13 -17.29
N ILE A 908 -21.75 -22.53 -17.60
CA ILE A 908 -20.64 -23.27 -18.17
C ILE A 908 -19.86 -23.94 -17.05
N LEU A 909 -19.95 -25.26 -16.91
CA LEU A 909 -19.31 -26.01 -15.82
C LEU A 909 -18.56 -27.24 -16.36
N PRO A 910 -17.61 -27.79 -15.60
CA PRO A 910 -16.93 -29.02 -15.98
C PRO A 910 -17.92 -30.14 -16.31
N GLN A 911 -17.75 -30.77 -17.46
CA GLN A 911 -18.46 -32.00 -17.82
C GLN A 911 -17.56 -33.21 -17.60
N ILE A 912 -16.31 -33.13 -18.04
CA ILE A 912 -15.37 -34.25 -17.95
C ILE A 912 -14.00 -33.73 -17.54
N VAL A 913 -13.40 -34.33 -16.52
CA VAL A 913 -11.97 -34.19 -16.23
C VAL A 913 -11.28 -35.44 -16.78
N GLN A 914 -10.39 -35.23 -17.72
CA GLN A 914 -9.61 -36.28 -18.35
C GLN A 914 -8.17 -36.23 -17.87
N ALA A 915 -7.52 -37.38 -17.82
CA ALA A 915 -6.09 -37.45 -17.59
C ALA A 915 -5.45 -38.54 -18.44
N ALA A 916 -4.20 -38.31 -18.84
CA ALA A 916 -3.35 -39.30 -19.46
C ALA A 916 -2.04 -39.39 -18.69
N LYS A 917 -1.48 -40.60 -18.62
CA LYS A 917 -0.10 -40.80 -18.21
C LYS A 917 0.76 -40.92 -19.46
N TRP A 918 1.95 -40.34 -19.43
CA TRP A 918 2.86 -40.38 -20.56
C TRP A 918 2.24 -39.87 -21.86
N ASN A 919 2.37 -40.65 -22.95
CA ASN A 919 1.78 -40.39 -24.25
C ASN A 919 0.48 -41.17 -24.50
N ASP A 920 -0.13 -41.71 -23.44
CA ASP A 920 -1.42 -42.37 -23.57
C ASP A 920 -2.49 -41.35 -24.00
N VAL A 921 -3.58 -41.88 -24.55
CA VAL A 921 -4.75 -41.07 -24.88
C VAL A 921 -5.40 -40.54 -23.60
N LEU A 922 -6.06 -39.38 -23.68
CA LEU A 922 -6.84 -38.87 -22.56
C LEU A 922 -7.95 -39.85 -22.19
N GLU A 923 -7.99 -40.23 -20.93
CA GLU A 923 -9.04 -41.07 -20.35
C GLU A 923 -9.89 -40.27 -19.38
N ASP A 924 -11.19 -40.50 -19.40
CA ASP A 924 -12.13 -39.86 -18.49
C ASP A 924 -11.85 -40.30 -17.04
N ARG A 925 -11.54 -39.33 -16.19
CA ARG A 925 -11.30 -39.54 -14.76
C ARG A 925 -12.55 -39.30 -13.93
N ILE A 926 -13.21 -38.20 -14.25
CA ILE A 926 -14.40 -37.73 -13.56
C ILE A 926 -15.36 -37.21 -14.63
N GLU A 927 -16.57 -37.76 -14.68
CA GLU A 927 -17.66 -37.31 -15.54
C GLU A 927 -18.77 -36.72 -14.65
N TYR A 928 -19.04 -35.43 -14.80
CA TYR A 928 -20.15 -34.75 -14.17
C TYR A 928 -21.40 -34.96 -15.02
N LEU A 929 -22.38 -35.69 -14.47
CA LEU A 929 -23.58 -36.08 -15.18
C LEU A 929 -24.71 -35.06 -15.00
N ASN A 930 -24.75 -34.38 -13.86
CA ASN A 930 -25.78 -33.38 -13.58
C ASN A 930 -25.35 -32.36 -12.53
N TYR A 931 -25.95 -31.18 -12.60
CA TYR A 931 -25.80 -30.07 -11.65
C TYR A 931 -27.16 -29.56 -11.20
N ASP A 932 -27.22 -28.95 -10.01
CA ASP A 932 -28.38 -28.14 -9.63
C ASP A 932 -28.33 -26.74 -10.27
N SER A 933 -29.35 -25.93 -9.99
CA SER A 933 -29.47 -24.55 -10.51
C SER A 933 -28.41 -23.60 -9.94
N LYS A 934 -27.64 -24.00 -8.92
CA LYS A 934 -26.54 -23.26 -8.31
C LYS A 934 -25.17 -23.78 -8.75
N GLY A 935 -25.13 -24.71 -9.71
CA GLY A 935 -23.88 -25.27 -10.21
C GLY A 935 -23.16 -26.13 -9.18
N ASN A 936 -23.90 -26.75 -8.26
CA ASN A 936 -23.39 -27.81 -7.41
C ASN A 936 -23.58 -29.17 -8.09
N PRO A 937 -22.58 -30.05 -8.08
CA PRO A 937 -22.70 -31.36 -8.73
C PRO A 937 -23.75 -32.20 -8.01
N LEU A 938 -24.67 -32.80 -8.77
CA LEU A 938 -25.68 -33.74 -8.26
C LEU A 938 -25.24 -35.18 -8.47
N GLU A 939 -24.63 -35.49 -9.61
CA GLU A 939 -24.17 -36.85 -9.92
C GLU A 939 -22.84 -36.80 -10.65
N VAL A 940 -21.91 -37.62 -10.19
CA VAL A 940 -20.56 -37.73 -10.73
C VAL A 940 -20.23 -39.20 -10.93
N LYS A 941 -19.64 -39.54 -12.08
CA LYS A 941 -19.18 -40.88 -12.42
C LYS A 941 -17.66 -40.90 -12.49
N GLN A 942 -17.06 -41.91 -11.88
CA GLN A 942 -15.60 -42.11 -11.85
C GLN A 942 -15.17 -43.11 -12.94
N THR A 943 -13.86 -43.20 -13.22
CA THR A 943 -13.28 -44.10 -14.23
C THR A 943 -13.64 -45.57 -14.05
N ASN A 944 -13.85 -46.02 -12.81
CA ASN A 944 -14.28 -47.41 -12.51
C ASN A 944 -15.76 -47.67 -12.83
N GLY A 945 -16.48 -46.68 -13.39
CA GLY A 945 -17.91 -46.72 -13.65
C GLY A 945 -18.77 -46.51 -12.40
N SER A 946 -18.18 -46.23 -11.24
CA SER A 946 -18.94 -45.96 -10.02
C SER A 946 -19.55 -44.56 -10.07
N HIS A 947 -20.84 -44.48 -9.72
CA HIS A 947 -21.57 -43.23 -9.62
C HIS A 947 -21.65 -42.79 -8.16
N SER A 948 -21.50 -41.48 -7.94
CA SER A 948 -21.68 -40.81 -6.66
C SER A 948 -22.75 -39.74 -6.80
N ILE A 949 -23.81 -39.85 -5.99
CA ILE A 949 -24.85 -38.83 -5.88
C ILE A 949 -24.51 -37.89 -4.73
N TYR A 950 -24.79 -36.61 -4.92
CA TYR A 950 -24.74 -35.58 -3.90
C TYR A 950 -26.14 -34.99 -3.70
N ILE A 951 -26.51 -34.82 -2.43
CA ILE A 951 -27.74 -34.13 -2.04
C ILE A 951 -27.32 -32.86 -1.30
N TRP A 952 -27.80 -31.73 -1.81
CA TRP A 952 -27.56 -30.40 -1.24
C TRP A 952 -28.80 -29.92 -0.50
N GLY A 953 -28.59 -29.36 0.68
CA GLY A 953 -29.61 -28.78 1.55
C GLY A 953 -29.20 -27.40 2.05
N TYR A 954 -29.92 -26.86 3.04
CA TYR A 954 -29.69 -25.52 3.58
C TYR A 954 -29.68 -24.44 2.47
N ASN A 955 -30.71 -24.48 1.60
CA ASN A 955 -30.85 -23.65 0.40
C ASN A 955 -29.70 -23.84 -0.62
N GLU A 956 -29.40 -25.12 -0.89
CA GLU A 956 -28.40 -25.58 -1.86
C GLU A 956 -26.97 -25.09 -1.55
N LEU A 957 -26.69 -24.82 -0.28
CA LEU A 957 -25.41 -24.28 0.15
C LEU A 957 -24.46 -25.35 0.71
N TYR A 958 -25.02 -26.33 1.41
CA TYR A 958 -24.24 -27.39 2.05
C TYR A 958 -24.62 -28.78 1.55
N PRO A 959 -23.65 -29.69 1.38
CA PRO A 959 -23.93 -31.08 1.09
C PRO A 959 -24.48 -31.76 2.34
N ILE A 960 -25.70 -32.28 2.28
CA ILE A 960 -26.32 -33.02 3.37
C ILE A 960 -26.15 -34.53 3.22
N ALA A 961 -25.88 -35.03 2.01
CA ALA A 961 -25.50 -36.41 1.80
C ALA A 961 -24.60 -36.62 0.57
N LYS A 962 -23.74 -37.63 0.66
CA LYS A 962 -22.97 -38.24 -0.43
C LYS A 962 -23.27 -39.72 -0.48
N ILE A 963 -23.66 -40.24 -1.64
CA ILE A 963 -24.05 -41.63 -1.82
C ILE A 963 -23.20 -42.22 -2.93
N ASP A 964 -22.20 -43.02 -2.56
CA ASP A 964 -21.36 -43.72 -3.53
C ASP A 964 -22.02 -45.06 -3.95
N HIS A 965 -21.83 -45.46 -5.20
CA HIS A 965 -22.48 -46.61 -5.85
C HIS A 965 -24.01 -46.46 -5.98
N ALA A 966 -24.48 -45.28 -6.39
CA ALA A 966 -25.88 -45.00 -6.69
C ALA A 966 -26.01 -44.01 -7.87
N THR A 967 -27.15 -44.02 -8.58
CA THR A 967 -27.45 -43.07 -9.68
C THR A 967 -28.84 -42.44 -9.52
N TYR A 968 -29.09 -41.26 -10.11
CA TYR A 968 -30.46 -40.75 -10.18
C TYR A 968 -31.32 -41.54 -11.18
N ILE A 969 -30.70 -42.19 -12.16
CA ILE A 969 -31.42 -42.97 -13.17
C ILE A 969 -32.01 -44.23 -12.54
N GLY A 970 -33.31 -44.42 -12.67
CA GLY A 970 -34.02 -45.55 -12.06
C GLY A 970 -34.33 -45.38 -10.57
N MET A 971 -34.05 -44.20 -10.00
CA MET A 971 -34.45 -43.85 -8.64
C MET A 971 -35.98 -43.84 -8.51
N PRO A 972 -36.57 -44.60 -7.56
CA PRO A 972 -38.01 -44.62 -7.35
C PRO A 972 -38.56 -43.26 -6.90
N ALA A 973 -39.79 -42.92 -7.31
CA ALA A 973 -40.45 -41.67 -6.92
C ALA A 973 -40.54 -41.47 -5.39
N ALA A 974 -40.63 -42.56 -4.62
CA ALA A 974 -40.59 -42.52 -3.16
C ALA A 974 -39.25 -41.99 -2.62
N VAL A 975 -38.13 -42.36 -3.22
CA VAL A 975 -36.79 -41.86 -2.85
C VAL A 975 -36.68 -40.38 -3.20
N THR A 976 -37.10 -39.98 -4.40
CA THR A 976 -37.09 -38.56 -4.81
C THR A 976 -37.95 -37.71 -3.88
N THR A 977 -39.10 -38.23 -3.42
CA THR A 977 -39.95 -37.58 -2.43
C THR A 977 -39.22 -37.40 -1.10
N LEU A 978 -38.51 -38.43 -0.64
CA LEU A 978 -37.72 -38.37 0.59
C LEU A 978 -36.54 -37.39 0.48
N ILE A 979 -35.86 -37.33 -0.66
CA ILE A 979 -34.82 -36.31 -0.93
C ILE A 979 -35.40 -34.90 -0.85
N ASN A 980 -36.60 -34.67 -1.41
CA ASN A 980 -37.26 -33.37 -1.31
C ASN A 980 -37.66 -33.05 0.13
N GLN A 981 -38.14 -34.02 0.91
CA GLN A 981 -38.41 -33.85 2.34
C GLN A 981 -37.14 -33.51 3.12
N LEU A 982 -36.02 -34.17 2.85
CA LEU A 982 -34.71 -33.86 3.43
C LEU A 982 -34.28 -32.43 3.15
N LYS A 983 -34.43 -31.97 1.90
CA LYS A 983 -34.14 -30.59 1.52
C LYS A 983 -35.00 -29.61 2.33
N THR A 984 -36.31 -29.81 2.36
CA THR A 984 -37.24 -28.96 3.14
C THR A 984 -36.91 -28.96 4.63
N ALA A 985 -36.62 -30.13 5.21
CA ALA A 985 -36.23 -30.25 6.61
C ALA A 985 -34.91 -29.51 6.89
N SER A 986 -33.89 -29.68 6.05
CA SER A 986 -32.61 -28.98 6.20
C SER A 986 -32.75 -27.46 6.07
N ASN A 987 -33.63 -26.98 5.19
CA ASN A 987 -33.85 -25.54 5.00
C ASN A 987 -34.59 -24.88 6.19
N SER A 988 -35.23 -25.68 7.05
CA SER A 988 -35.97 -25.22 8.22
C SER A 988 -35.29 -25.64 9.54
N ASP A 989 -34.09 -26.20 9.45
CA ASP A 989 -33.36 -26.69 10.60
C ASP A 989 -32.74 -25.55 11.40
N THR A 990 -33.21 -25.40 12.64
CA THR A 990 -32.87 -24.28 13.53
C THR A 990 -32.71 -24.71 14.99
N THR A 991 -33.01 -25.97 15.31
CA THR A 991 -33.04 -26.49 16.68
C THR A 991 -32.60 -27.95 16.69
N ALA A 992 -32.13 -28.44 17.85
CA ALA A 992 -31.79 -29.86 18.01
C ALA A 992 -32.96 -30.82 17.67
N ALA A 993 -34.22 -30.38 17.80
CA ALA A 993 -35.40 -31.19 17.48
C ALA A 993 -35.68 -31.26 15.97
N THR A 994 -35.53 -30.15 15.25
CA THR A 994 -35.62 -30.13 13.78
C THR A 994 -34.45 -30.90 13.17
N GLU A 995 -33.27 -30.80 13.76
CA GLU A 995 -32.08 -31.52 13.32
C GLU A 995 -32.22 -33.03 13.56
N ALA A 996 -32.80 -33.44 14.70
CA ALA A 996 -33.15 -34.84 14.94
C ALA A 996 -34.13 -35.37 13.88
N THR A 997 -35.13 -34.56 13.50
CA THR A 997 -36.06 -34.91 12.41
C THR A 997 -35.33 -35.07 11.08
N LEU A 998 -34.36 -34.19 10.78
CA LEU A 998 -33.52 -34.29 9.58
C LEU A 998 -32.68 -35.59 9.59
N ARG A 999 -32.08 -35.95 10.73
CA ARG A 999 -31.35 -37.21 10.89
C ARG A 999 -32.24 -38.44 10.74
N ASP A 1000 -33.47 -38.40 11.25
CA ASP A 1000 -34.43 -39.50 11.09
C ASP A 1000 -34.81 -39.73 9.61
N LEU A 1001 -35.05 -38.65 8.86
CA LEU A 1001 -35.26 -38.73 7.41
C LEU A 1001 -34.02 -39.26 6.68
N MET A 1002 -32.83 -38.92 7.16
CA MET A 1002 -31.57 -39.39 6.58
C MET A 1002 -31.34 -40.88 6.82
N ASN A 1003 -31.74 -41.38 7.99
CA ASN A 1003 -31.76 -42.81 8.30
C ASN A 1003 -32.78 -43.55 7.42
N GLN A 1004 -33.98 -42.98 7.22
CA GLN A 1004 -34.95 -43.54 6.27
C GLN A 1004 -34.37 -43.61 4.84
N LEU A 1005 -33.57 -42.62 4.44
CA LEU A 1005 -32.91 -42.61 3.14
C LEU A 1005 -31.88 -43.73 3.07
N ARG A 1006 -31.04 -43.88 4.09
CA ARG A 1006 -30.03 -44.94 4.21
C ARG A 1006 -30.64 -46.34 4.18
N ASP A 1007 -31.76 -46.55 4.88
CA ASP A 1007 -32.44 -47.84 4.98
C ASP A 1007 -33.32 -48.18 3.77
N HIS A 1008 -33.53 -47.22 2.86
CA HIS A 1008 -34.34 -47.43 1.68
C HIS A 1008 -33.73 -48.51 0.77
N ALA A 1009 -34.53 -49.48 0.34
CA ALA A 1009 -34.07 -50.66 -0.43
C ALA A 1009 -33.26 -50.33 -1.69
N TYR A 1010 -33.45 -49.14 -2.25
CA TYR A 1010 -32.69 -48.64 -3.41
C TYR A 1010 -31.19 -48.43 -3.11
N PHE A 1011 -30.81 -48.09 -1.88
CA PHE A 1011 -29.43 -47.79 -1.49
C PHE A 1011 -28.77 -48.94 -0.70
N LYS A 1012 -29.35 -50.15 -0.73
CA LYS A 1012 -28.86 -51.31 0.04
C LYS A 1012 -27.39 -51.64 -0.24
N ASP A 1013 -26.94 -51.46 -1.48
CA ASP A 1013 -25.56 -51.75 -1.92
C ASP A 1013 -24.72 -50.47 -2.08
N SER A 1014 -25.21 -49.34 -1.57
CA SER A 1014 -24.57 -48.02 -1.67
C SER A 1014 -23.90 -47.59 -0.37
N GLN A 1015 -22.92 -46.69 -0.45
CA GLN A 1015 -22.24 -46.11 0.71
C GLN A 1015 -22.73 -44.68 0.93
N LEU A 1016 -23.58 -44.48 1.94
CA LEU A 1016 -24.16 -43.18 2.27
C LEU A 1016 -23.37 -42.51 3.40
N THR A 1017 -22.86 -41.31 3.17
CA THR A 1017 -22.36 -40.41 4.20
C THR A 1017 -23.30 -39.22 4.30
N SER A 1018 -23.68 -38.81 5.50
CA SER A 1018 -24.60 -37.69 5.70
C SER A 1018 -24.10 -36.69 6.72
N PHE A 1019 -24.56 -35.45 6.59
CA PHE A 1019 -24.09 -34.29 7.34
C PHE A 1019 -25.27 -33.44 7.81
N THR A 1020 -25.17 -32.92 9.02
CA THR A 1020 -26.04 -31.83 9.52
C THR A 1020 -25.19 -30.65 9.95
N TYR A 1021 -25.78 -29.46 9.94
CA TYR A 1021 -25.07 -28.20 10.15
C TYR A 1021 -25.92 -27.23 10.98
N ASP A 1022 -25.26 -26.43 11.78
CA ASP A 1022 -25.76 -25.14 12.26
C ASP A 1022 -25.19 -24.05 11.34
N PRO A 1023 -26.00 -23.41 10.47
CA PRO A 1023 -25.53 -22.36 9.57
C PRO A 1023 -24.76 -21.27 10.32
N LEU A 1024 -23.67 -20.77 9.72
CA LEU A 1024 -22.74 -19.78 10.30
C LEU A 1024 -21.92 -20.27 11.52
N VAL A 1025 -22.16 -21.48 12.02
CA VAL A 1025 -21.39 -22.10 13.13
C VAL A 1025 -20.52 -23.23 12.61
N GLY A 1026 -21.12 -24.27 12.04
CA GLY A 1026 -20.39 -25.41 11.47
C GLY A 1026 -21.18 -26.71 11.41
N VAL A 1027 -20.48 -27.83 11.19
CA VAL A 1027 -21.07 -29.18 11.16
C VAL A 1027 -21.44 -29.62 12.56
N THR A 1028 -22.62 -30.17 12.73
CA THR A 1028 -23.12 -30.68 14.02
C THR A 1028 -23.11 -32.21 14.07
N SER A 1029 -23.26 -32.90 12.94
CA SER A 1029 -23.04 -34.35 12.87
C SER A 1029 -22.56 -34.84 11.51
N VAL A 1030 -21.80 -35.94 11.54
CA VAL A 1030 -21.37 -36.69 10.35
C VAL A 1030 -21.65 -38.17 10.58
N THR A 1031 -22.54 -38.76 9.76
CA THR A 1031 -22.80 -40.20 9.78
C THR A 1031 -22.08 -40.87 8.62
N ASP A 1032 -21.14 -41.77 8.94
CA ASP A 1032 -20.32 -42.46 7.95
C ASP A 1032 -21.10 -43.56 7.18
N PRO A 1033 -20.50 -44.22 6.17
CA PRO A 1033 -21.14 -45.31 5.43
C PRO A 1033 -21.59 -46.51 6.27
N ARG A 1034 -20.97 -46.73 7.43
CA ARG A 1034 -21.29 -47.83 8.34
C ARG A 1034 -22.46 -47.50 9.27
N GLY A 1035 -22.94 -46.26 9.24
CA GLY A 1035 -24.02 -45.77 10.12
C GLY A 1035 -23.52 -45.22 11.46
N TYR A 1036 -22.20 -45.10 11.66
CA TYR A 1036 -21.65 -44.49 12.87
C TYR A 1036 -21.70 -42.96 12.75
N THR A 1037 -22.35 -42.32 13.70
CA THR A 1037 -22.48 -40.85 13.74
C THR A 1037 -21.47 -40.23 14.69
N MET A 1038 -20.65 -39.32 14.18
CA MET A 1038 -19.85 -38.42 14.99
C MET A 1038 -20.63 -37.12 15.22
N TYR A 1039 -20.69 -36.66 16.46
CA TYR A 1039 -21.33 -35.40 16.84
C TYR A 1039 -20.28 -34.35 17.19
N TYR A 1040 -20.52 -33.14 16.73
CA TYR A 1040 -19.64 -31.99 16.90
C TYR A 1040 -20.41 -30.94 17.70
N ALA A 1041 -19.89 -30.60 18.87
CA ALA A 1041 -20.49 -29.60 19.75
C ALA A 1041 -19.57 -28.39 19.85
N TYR A 1042 -20.17 -27.20 19.84
CA TYR A 1042 -19.47 -25.94 19.90
C TYR A 1042 -19.65 -25.27 21.26
N ASP A 1043 -18.63 -24.55 21.71
CA ASP A 1043 -18.65 -23.78 22.95
C ASP A 1043 -19.53 -22.53 22.83
N THR A 1044 -19.63 -21.79 23.94
CA THR A 1044 -20.38 -20.53 23.96
C THR A 1044 -19.81 -19.46 23.04
N PHE A 1045 -18.70 -19.64 22.34
CA PHE A 1045 -18.15 -18.73 21.33
C PHE A 1045 -18.17 -19.32 19.92
N ASN A 1046 -18.98 -20.36 19.68
CA ASN A 1046 -19.08 -21.06 18.39
C ASN A 1046 -17.76 -21.70 17.95
N ARG A 1047 -16.99 -22.22 18.91
CA ARG A 1047 -15.75 -22.95 18.63
C ARG A 1047 -15.90 -24.43 18.97
N LEU A 1048 -15.43 -25.32 18.12
CA LEU A 1048 -15.57 -26.77 18.29
C LEU A 1048 -15.02 -27.24 19.65
N GLU A 1049 -15.87 -27.55 20.61
CA GLU A 1049 -15.50 -27.93 21.99
C GLU A 1049 -15.33 -29.45 22.13
N TYR A 1050 -16.26 -30.21 21.57
CA TYR A 1050 -16.29 -31.67 21.71
C TYR A 1050 -16.55 -32.35 20.37
N VAL A 1051 -15.86 -33.47 20.14
CA VAL A 1051 -16.25 -34.48 19.16
C VAL A 1051 -16.62 -35.74 19.92
N LYS A 1052 -17.82 -36.26 19.68
CA LYS A 1052 -18.37 -37.46 20.33
C LYS A 1052 -18.66 -38.55 19.30
N ASP A 1053 -18.58 -39.80 19.72
CA ASP A 1053 -18.99 -40.96 18.92
C ASP A 1053 -20.52 -41.18 18.98
N ASP A 1054 -20.98 -42.26 18.34
CA ASP A 1054 -22.38 -42.62 18.20
C ASP A 1054 -23.05 -43.00 19.53
N GLU A 1055 -22.27 -43.52 20.48
CA GLU A 1055 -22.66 -43.81 21.85
C GLU A 1055 -22.63 -42.55 22.75
N GLY A 1056 -22.26 -41.40 22.20
CA GLY A 1056 -22.14 -40.13 22.90
C GLY A 1056 -20.89 -40.03 23.79
N LYS A 1057 -19.93 -40.94 23.63
CA LYS A 1057 -18.64 -40.89 24.32
C LYS A 1057 -17.71 -39.90 23.64
N LEU A 1058 -16.89 -39.25 24.45
CA LEU A 1058 -15.95 -38.23 24.00
C LEU A 1058 -14.80 -38.87 23.20
N ILE A 1059 -14.63 -38.46 21.94
CA ILE A 1059 -13.49 -38.83 21.08
C ILE A 1059 -12.37 -37.81 21.28
N SER A 1060 -12.71 -36.52 21.17
CA SER A 1060 -11.77 -35.43 21.39
C SER A 1060 -12.45 -34.25 22.07
N GLU A 1061 -11.65 -33.55 22.87
CA GLU A 1061 -12.04 -32.35 23.60
C GLU A 1061 -11.04 -31.25 23.27
N ASN A 1062 -11.54 -30.12 22.78
CA ASN A 1062 -10.73 -28.93 22.55
C ASN A 1062 -10.96 -27.98 23.73
N LYS A 1063 -9.98 -27.92 24.63
CA LYS A 1063 -9.96 -26.91 25.68
C LYS A 1063 -9.31 -25.64 25.17
N TYR A 1064 -10.14 -24.64 24.96
CA TYR A 1064 -9.68 -23.30 24.66
C TYR A 1064 -9.32 -22.57 25.96
N GLY A 1065 -8.16 -22.93 26.51
CA GLY A 1065 -7.61 -22.24 27.66
C GLY A 1065 -7.14 -20.84 27.29
N TYR A 1066 -7.99 -19.85 27.48
CA TYR A 1066 -7.51 -18.52 27.87
C TYR A 1066 -7.11 -18.71 29.33
N LYS A 1067 -5.80 -18.83 29.61
CA LYS A 1067 -5.35 -18.90 31.00
C LYS A 1067 -5.87 -17.62 31.67
N ASN A 1068 -6.64 -17.82 32.74
CA ASN A 1068 -7.31 -16.77 33.51
C ASN A 1068 -6.43 -16.27 34.62
#